data_AF-A0A093CG90-F1
#
_entry.id   AF-A0A093CG90-F1
#
_cell.length_a   1.000
_cell.length_b   1.000
_cell.length_c   1.000
_cell.angle_alpha   90.00
_cell.angle_beta   90.00
_cell.angle_gamma   90.00
#
_symmetry.space_group_name_H-M   'P 1'
#
loop_
_entity.id
_entity.type
_entity.pdbx_description
1 polymer ?
#
loop_
_entity_poly.entity_id
_entity_poly.type
_entity_poly.pdbx_seq_one_letter_code
_entity_poly.pdbx_strand_id
1 'polypeptide(L)'
;INPVTGPREGGTKVTIRGENLGLEFRDIASHVKVAGVECKPLVEGYIPAEQIVCEMGEAKPSQHAGFVEICVAECKPEFMARSSQLYYFMTLTLSDLKPKRGPVSGGTQVTITGNNLNAGSNVIVTFGRQPCLFYRRSTKHIVCNTTASDEGFEKVKVSVRVDKAKIHQELQYEYVEDPTILRIEPEWSIFSGNTPIAVWGTHLDLIQNPQIRAKHGGKEHINNCEVQNSTEMTCQAPALAVDPNHHSELAERPEEFGFILDNVQSLLILNKTNFTYYPNPIFEVFNPSGILELKPGSPIILKGKNLIPPVAGGNAKLNYTVLVGEKPCAVTVSDVQLLCESPNLTGRHKVMARVGGMEFSPGMVYISPDSPLSLPAIVSIAVAGGLLIIFIVAVLIAYKRKSRESDLTLKRLQMQMDNLESRVALECKEAFAELQTDIHELTSDLDGAGIPFLDYRTYTMRVLFPGIEDHPVLRDLEVPGYRQERVEKGLKLFAQLINNKVFLLSFIRTLESQRSFSMRDRGNVASLIMTVLQSKLEYATDVLKQLLADLIDKNLESKNHPKLLLRRTESVAEKMLTNWFTFLLYKFLKECAGEPLFSLFCAIKQQMEKGPIDSITGEARYSLSEDKLIRQQIDYKTLVLSCVNPDNVNSPEIPVKILNCDTITQVKEKILDAIFKNVPCSHRPKAADMDLEWRQASGARMILQDEDITTKIENDWKRLNTLAHYQVPDGSVVALVSKQVTAYNAVNNSTVSRTSASKYENMIRYTGSPDSLRSRTPMITPDLESGVKMWHLVKNHEHGDQKEGDRGSKMVSEIYLTRLLATKGTLQKFVDDLFETIFSTAHRGSALPLAIKYMFDFLDEQADKHNIHDPHVRHTWKSNCLPLRFWVNMIKNPQFVFDIHKNSITDACLSVVAQTFMDSCSTSEHRLGKDSPSNKLLYAKDIPSYKNWVERYYSDIAKMPAISDQDMNAYLAEQSRMHMNEFNTMSALSEIYSYVGKYSEEILGALDQDDQAGKQKLAYKLEQVITLMSIDS
;
A
#
# COMPACT_ATOMS: atom_id res chain seq x y z
N ILE A 1 14.64 62.56 41.15
CA ILE A 1 14.42 61.47 42.13
C ILE A 1 14.17 60.21 41.33
N ASN A 2 14.81 59.09 41.66
CA ASN A 2 14.58 57.81 40.98
C ASN A 2 14.74 56.62 41.95
N PRO A 3 13.76 55.71 42.07
CA PRO A 3 12.40 55.79 41.52
C PRO A 3 11.56 56.87 42.21
N VAL A 4 10.48 57.31 41.56
CA VAL A 4 9.50 58.28 42.13
C VAL A 4 8.35 57.62 42.88
N THR A 5 8.32 56.27 42.92
CA THR A 5 7.29 55.48 43.61
C THR A 5 7.91 54.34 44.40
N GLY A 6 7.27 53.96 45.52
CA GLY A 6 7.69 52.81 46.34
C GLY A 6 6.57 52.20 47.18
N PRO A 7 6.74 50.95 47.65
CA PRO A 7 5.85 50.34 48.63
C PRO A 7 5.79 51.12 49.95
N ARG A 8 4.68 50.98 50.67
CA ARG A 8 4.48 51.61 52.00
C ARG A 8 5.36 50.98 53.08
N GLU A 9 5.68 49.70 52.93
CA GLU A 9 6.48 48.88 53.85
C GLU A 9 7.97 49.27 53.88
N GLY A 10 8.40 50.16 52.98
CA GLY A 10 9.76 50.69 52.92
C GLY A 10 10.78 49.77 52.26
N GLY A 11 12.06 50.08 52.47
CA GLY A 11 13.20 49.38 51.86
C GLY A 11 13.57 49.84 50.45
N THR A 12 12.80 50.75 49.85
CA THR A 12 13.13 51.33 48.55
C THR A 12 14.39 52.18 48.64
N LYS A 13 15.40 51.86 47.84
CA LYS A 13 16.57 52.71 47.63
C LYS A 13 16.21 53.82 46.64
N VAL A 14 16.18 55.06 47.11
CA VAL A 14 15.84 56.25 46.34
C VAL A 14 17.10 57.04 46.03
N THR A 15 17.39 57.23 44.75
CA THR A 15 18.47 58.09 44.27
C THR A 15 17.95 59.51 44.09
N ILE A 16 18.56 60.45 44.79
CA ILE A 16 18.28 61.88 44.74
C ILE A 16 19.50 62.54 44.09
N ARG A 17 19.27 63.31 43.03
CA ARG A 17 20.29 64.09 42.33
C ARG A 17 19.94 65.56 42.40
N GLY A 18 20.95 66.39 42.57
CA GLY A 18 20.83 67.83 42.67
C GLY A 18 22.20 68.48 42.71
N GLU A 19 22.23 69.75 43.10
CA GLU A 19 23.47 70.52 43.28
C GLU A 19 23.62 70.87 44.76
N ASN A 20 24.87 70.91 45.24
CA ASN A 20 25.24 71.26 46.62
C ASN A 20 24.63 70.35 47.70
N LEU A 21 24.49 69.05 47.45
CA LEU A 21 23.96 68.05 48.39
C LEU A 21 24.97 67.60 49.49
N GLY A 22 25.67 68.54 50.11
CA GLY A 22 26.73 68.31 51.11
C GLY A 22 28.08 67.96 50.50
N LEU A 23 29.17 68.20 51.22
CA LEU A 23 30.54 67.87 50.78
C LEU A 23 31.04 66.57 51.42
N GLU A 24 30.58 66.29 52.64
CA GLU A 24 30.85 65.05 53.37
C GLU A 24 29.55 64.28 53.64
N PHE A 25 29.62 62.94 53.70
CA PHE A 25 28.44 62.11 53.99
C PHE A 25 27.76 62.47 55.34
N ARG A 26 28.54 62.95 56.31
CA ARG A 26 28.04 63.36 57.63
C ARG A 26 27.05 64.52 57.56
N ASP A 27 27.19 65.39 56.56
CA ASP A 27 26.33 66.56 56.35
C ASP A 27 24.87 66.15 56.09
N ILE A 28 24.63 64.94 55.57
CA ILE A 28 23.29 64.47 55.17
C ILE A 28 22.80 63.24 55.94
N ALA A 29 23.65 62.62 56.76
CA ALA A 29 23.46 61.29 57.34
C ALA A 29 22.15 61.08 58.15
N SER A 30 21.56 62.14 58.71
CA SER A 30 20.32 62.08 59.51
C SER A 30 19.22 63.03 59.02
N HIS A 31 19.38 63.63 57.84
CA HIS A 31 18.62 64.82 57.43
C HIS A 31 17.89 64.67 56.10
N VAL A 32 17.62 63.44 55.67
CA VAL A 32 16.87 63.16 54.43
C VAL A 32 15.49 62.62 54.76
N LYS A 33 14.46 63.38 54.37
CA LYS A 33 13.06 62.95 54.43
C LYS A 33 12.46 62.91 53.03
N VAL A 34 11.69 61.88 52.75
CA VAL A 34 11.01 61.69 51.47
C VAL A 34 9.53 61.52 51.76
N ALA A 35 8.70 62.44 51.26
CA ALA A 35 7.26 62.46 51.53
C ALA A 35 6.90 62.39 53.02
N GLY A 36 7.72 63.02 53.87
CA GLY A 36 7.56 63.04 55.33
C GLY A 36 7.98 61.76 56.05
N VAL A 37 8.54 60.77 55.34
CA VAL A 37 9.11 59.53 55.89
C VAL A 37 10.64 59.64 55.96
N GLU A 38 11.23 59.08 57.01
CA GLU A 38 12.68 59.03 57.16
C GLU A 38 13.32 58.14 56.08
N CYS A 39 14.34 58.66 55.40
CA CYS A 39 15.10 57.92 54.40
C CYS A 39 16.57 57.87 54.81
N LYS A 40 17.06 56.69 55.20
CA LYS A 40 18.41 56.53 55.75
C LYS A 40 19.46 56.57 54.62
N PRO A 41 20.33 57.59 54.55
CA PRO A 41 21.35 57.66 53.50
C PRO A 41 22.34 56.51 53.58
N LEU A 42 22.83 56.07 52.41
CA LEU A 42 23.78 54.99 52.26
C LEU A 42 25.11 55.53 51.76
N VAL A 43 26.20 55.21 52.48
CA VAL A 43 27.56 55.68 52.15
C VAL A 43 27.96 55.29 50.72
N GLU A 44 27.64 54.07 50.30
CA GLU A 44 28.02 53.52 48.99
C GLU A 44 27.40 54.24 47.79
N GLY A 45 26.29 54.97 47.99
CA GLY A 45 25.59 55.68 46.90
C GLY A 45 25.71 57.20 46.94
N TYR A 46 26.51 57.73 47.87
CA TYR A 46 26.74 59.16 48.03
C TYR A 46 27.83 59.66 47.08
N ILE A 47 27.56 60.72 46.33
CA ILE A 47 28.53 61.46 45.51
C ILE A 47 28.54 62.90 46.02
N PRO A 48 29.70 63.43 46.47
CA PRO A 48 29.80 64.78 47.02
C PRO A 48 29.13 65.82 46.13
N ALA A 49 28.32 66.67 46.73
CA ALA A 49 27.52 67.74 46.13
C ALA A 49 26.48 67.33 45.06
N GLU A 50 26.46 66.08 44.59
CA GLU A 50 25.68 65.67 43.40
C GLU A 50 24.56 64.66 43.70
N GLN A 51 24.83 63.63 44.51
CA GLN A 51 23.93 62.49 44.63
C GLN A 51 23.85 61.92 46.05
N ILE A 52 22.64 61.57 46.47
CA ILE A 52 22.37 60.80 47.68
C ILE A 52 21.54 59.57 47.30
N VAL A 53 21.93 58.38 47.75
CA VAL A 53 21.07 57.20 47.76
C VAL A 53 20.66 56.94 49.21
N CYS A 54 19.36 56.80 49.46
CA CYS A 54 18.85 56.52 50.79
C CYS A 54 17.83 55.37 50.77
N GLU A 55 17.75 54.59 51.84
CA GLU A 55 16.75 53.52 52.01
C GLU A 55 15.53 54.06 52.77
N MET A 56 14.35 53.93 52.17
CA MET A 56 13.08 54.38 52.74
C MET A 56 12.66 53.59 53.98
N GLY A 57 12.19 54.29 55.02
CA GLY A 57 11.45 53.71 56.14
C GLY A 57 10.00 53.35 55.78
N GLU A 58 9.27 52.84 56.78
CA GLU A 58 7.84 52.50 56.65
C GLU A 58 6.96 53.76 56.68
N ALA A 59 6.02 53.86 55.75
CA ALA A 59 5.10 54.97 55.61
C ALA A 59 3.77 54.70 56.32
N LYS A 60 3.31 55.67 57.13
CA LYS A 60 1.99 55.60 57.78
C LYS A 60 0.87 55.70 56.74
N PRO A 61 -0.34 55.18 57.02
CA PRO A 61 -1.48 55.26 56.10
C PRO A 61 -1.83 56.69 55.65
N SER A 62 -1.60 57.71 56.49
CA SER A 62 -1.82 59.11 56.15
C SER A 62 -0.82 59.68 55.12
N GLN A 63 0.35 59.06 54.97
CA GLN A 63 1.42 59.50 54.07
C GLN A 63 1.22 58.88 52.69
N HIS A 64 0.75 59.67 51.73
CA HIS A 64 0.41 59.21 50.37
C HIS A 64 1.42 59.68 49.33
N ALA A 65 1.76 60.96 49.35
CA ALA A 65 2.75 61.56 48.48
C ALA A 65 3.35 62.80 49.13
N GLY A 66 4.54 63.19 48.72
CA GLY A 66 5.19 64.41 49.21
C GLY A 66 6.55 64.63 48.57
N PHE A 67 7.15 65.78 48.86
CA PHE A 67 8.45 66.15 48.31
C PHE A 67 9.59 65.48 49.10
N VAL A 68 10.76 65.43 48.47
CA VAL A 68 12.01 65.14 49.16
C VAL A 68 12.49 66.43 49.80
N GLU A 69 12.80 66.37 51.09
CA GLU A 69 13.30 67.48 51.89
C GLU A 69 14.63 67.05 52.49
N ILE A 70 15.68 67.79 52.14
CA ILE A 70 17.06 67.54 52.57
C ILE A 70 17.55 68.77 53.30
N CYS A 71 18.19 68.55 54.43
CA CYS A 71 18.91 69.56 55.18
C CYS A 71 20.40 69.20 55.14
N VAL A 72 21.25 70.13 54.69
CA VAL A 72 22.70 69.93 54.56
C VAL A 72 23.40 70.54 55.77
N ALA A 73 24.04 69.71 56.58
CA ALA A 73 24.70 70.02 57.85
C ALA A 73 23.78 70.60 58.94
N GLU A 74 23.14 71.76 58.71
CA GLU A 74 22.23 72.44 59.63
C GLU A 74 20.89 72.77 58.96
N CYS A 75 19.77 72.54 59.66
CA CYS A 75 18.42 72.71 59.09
C CYS A 75 17.92 74.16 59.16
N LYS A 76 18.69 75.07 58.57
CA LYS A 76 18.31 76.47 58.33
C LYS A 76 17.71 76.61 56.92
N PRO A 77 16.78 77.56 56.68
CA PRO A 77 16.13 77.73 55.37
C PRO A 77 17.11 77.83 54.18
N GLU A 78 18.29 78.41 54.39
CA GLU A 78 19.35 78.59 53.36
C GLU A 78 20.06 77.28 52.98
N PHE A 79 20.01 76.24 53.82
CA PHE A 79 20.64 74.93 53.61
C PHE A 79 19.61 73.80 53.39
N MET A 80 18.35 74.16 53.11
CA MET A 80 17.29 73.21 52.81
C MET A 80 17.08 73.07 51.30
N ALA A 81 17.16 71.85 50.80
CA ALA A 81 16.80 71.51 49.42
C ALA A 81 15.46 70.78 49.39
N ARG A 82 14.61 71.17 48.43
CA ARG A 82 13.32 70.52 48.16
C ARG A 82 13.30 70.03 46.73
N SER A 83 12.81 68.81 46.51
CA SER A 83 12.69 68.30 45.15
C SER A 83 11.65 69.06 44.32
N SER A 84 11.83 69.05 43.00
CA SER A 84 10.85 69.53 42.04
C SER A 84 9.71 68.52 41.77
N GLN A 85 9.93 67.24 42.09
CA GLN A 85 8.97 66.15 41.87
C GLN A 85 8.47 65.57 43.20
N LEU A 86 7.25 65.06 43.19
CA LEU A 86 6.66 64.31 44.31
C LEU A 86 7.09 62.83 44.26
N TYR A 87 7.30 62.25 45.44
CA TYR A 87 7.40 60.81 45.65
C TYR A 87 6.05 60.26 46.11
N TYR A 88 5.65 59.10 45.61
CA TYR A 88 4.35 58.48 45.90
C TYR A 88 4.49 57.09 46.53
N PHE A 89 3.74 56.83 47.60
CA PHE A 89 3.60 55.51 48.17
C PHE A 89 2.46 54.74 47.50
N MET A 90 2.78 53.57 46.98
CA MET A 90 1.85 52.75 46.20
C MET A 90 1.58 51.42 46.87
N THR A 91 0.35 50.93 46.77
CA THR A 91 -0.03 49.56 47.16
C THR A 91 0.10 48.65 45.93
N LEU A 92 0.82 47.54 46.08
CA LEU A 92 1.07 46.59 45.00
C LEU A 92 0.05 45.44 45.05
N THR A 93 -0.50 45.07 43.89
CA THR A 93 -1.43 43.92 43.78
C THR A 93 -1.04 43.02 42.61
N LEU A 94 -1.31 41.71 42.73
CA LEU A 94 -1.16 40.74 41.65
C LEU A 94 -2.55 40.30 41.18
N SER A 95 -2.71 40.04 39.87
CA SER A 95 -3.98 39.62 39.28
C SER A 95 -3.91 38.27 38.56
N ASP A 96 -2.88 38.02 37.75
CA ASP A 96 -2.78 36.80 36.94
C ASP A 96 -1.32 36.52 36.53
N LEU A 97 -1.02 35.30 36.12
CA LEU A 97 0.25 34.94 35.46
C LEU A 97 0.00 34.26 34.11
N LYS A 98 0.88 34.52 33.14
CA LYS A 98 0.85 33.85 31.83
C LYS A 98 2.28 33.59 31.30
N PRO A 99 2.60 32.37 30.81
CA PRO A 99 1.78 31.14 30.87
C PRO A 99 1.66 30.60 32.30
N LYS A 100 0.68 29.70 32.53
CA LYS A 100 0.43 29.07 33.85
C LYS A 100 1.19 27.76 34.07
N ARG A 101 1.80 27.22 33.01
CA ARG A 101 2.57 25.98 33.03
C ARG A 101 3.79 26.08 32.11
N GLY A 102 4.78 25.22 32.33
CA GLY A 102 5.97 25.08 31.47
C GLY A 102 6.86 23.89 31.88
N PRO A 103 7.89 23.58 31.08
CA PRO A 103 8.79 22.43 31.30
C PRO A 103 9.47 22.44 32.67
N VAL A 104 9.66 21.24 33.24
CA VAL A 104 10.37 21.03 34.51
C VAL A 104 11.81 21.52 34.45
N SER A 105 12.43 21.47 33.27
CA SER A 105 13.76 22.04 33.02
C SER A 105 13.81 23.57 33.22
N GLY A 106 12.66 24.26 33.23
CA GLY A 106 12.57 25.71 33.34
C GLY A 106 12.94 26.44 32.04
N GLY A 107 13.16 27.75 32.14
CA GLY A 107 13.48 28.63 31.00
C GLY A 107 12.28 29.37 30.41
N THR A 108 11.06 29.10 30.90
CA THR A 108 9.83 29.72 30.43
C THR A 108 9.73 31.18 30.88
N GLN A 109 9.42 32.09 29.94
CA GLN A 109 9.24 33.50 30.24
C GLN A 109 7.82 33.78 30.74
N VAL A 110 7.69 34.02 32.04
CA VAL A 110 6.41 34.28 32.70
C VAL A 110 6.17 35.76 32.88
N THR A 111 5.00 36.21 32.44
CA THR A 111 4.48 37.56 32.69
C THR A 111 3.47 37.53 33.83
N ILE A 112 3.85 38.11 34.96
CA ILE A 112 3.00 38.31 36.12
C ILE A 112 2.33 39.67 35.97
N THR A 113 1.01 39.72 36.05
CA THR A 113 0.19 40.93 35.89
C THR A 113 -0.33 41.43 37.23
N GLY A 114 -0.53 42.74 37.34
CA GLY A 114 -0.94 43.39 38.57
C GLY A 114 -1.00 44.91 38.45
N ASN A 115 -0.97 45.62 39.57
CA ASN A 115 -0.92 47.09 39.62
C ASN A 115 0.27 47.59 40.45
N ASN A 116 0.81 48.74 40.03
CA ASN A 116 1.93 49.44 40.65
C ASN A 116 3.21 48.60 40.79
N LEU A 117 3.44 47.63 39.90
CA LEU A 117 4.54 46.66 40.01
C LEU A 117 5.94 47.26 39.74
N ASN A 118 6.00 48.46 39.17
CA ASN A 118 7.24 49.22 39.00
C ASN A 118 7.65 50.02 40.25
N ALA A 119 6.80 50.10 41.27
CA ALA A 119 7.14 50.79 42.52
C ALA A 119 8.33 50.09 43.20
N GLY A 120 9.19 50.87 43.86
CA GLY A 120 10.30 50.34 44.64
C GLY A 120 11.58 50.19 43.85
N SER A 121 12.65 49.72 44.49
CA SER A 121 14.00 49.66 43.89
C SER A 121 14.42 48.26 43.49
N ASN A 122 14.00 47.23 44.24
CA ASN A 122 14.37 45.84 44.04
C ASN A 122 13.13 44.95 44.01
N VAL A 123 13.15 43.91 43.18
CA VAL A 123 12.08 42.91 43.07
C VAL A 123 12.67 41.51 43.07
N ILE A 124 12.05 40.61 43.83
CA ILE A 124 12.41 39.19 43.91
C ILE A 124 11.15 38.39 43.66
N VAL A 125 11.23 37.47 42.71
CA VAL A 125 10.13 36.58 42.32
C VAL A 125 10.60 35.13 42.49
N THR A 126 9.80 34.31 43.15
CA THR A 126 10.08 32.88 43.38
C THR A 126 8.88 32.01 43.03
N PHE A 127 9.14 30.87 42.40
CA PHE A 127 8.16 29.85 42.04
C PHE A 127 8.46 28.63 42.92
N GLY A 128 7.68 28.43 43.98
CA GLY A 128 8.04 27.51 45.06
C GLY A 128 9.33 27.96 45.74
N ARG A 129 10.35 27.11 45.72
CA ARG A 129 11.71 27.42 46.22
C ARG A 129 12.64 28.01 45.15
N GLN A 130 12.23 27.96 43.88
CA GLN A 130 13.08 28.29 42.76
C GLN A 130 13.02 29.78 42.40
N PRO A 131 14.15 30.47 42.20
CA PRO A 131 14.16 31.87 41.81
C PRO A 131 13.71 32.04 40.34
N CYS A 132 12.94 33.09 40.07
CA CYS A 132 12.63 33.51 38.70
C CYS A 132 13.59 34.63 38.30
N LEU A 133 14.36 34.42 37.24
CA LEU A 133 15.39 35.35 36.78
C LEU A 133 14.73 36.60 36.22
N PHE A 134 14.90 37.74 36.90
CA PHE A 134 14.24 39.00 36.55
C PHE A 134 14.67 39.48 35.15
N TYR A 135 13.69 39.84 34.31
CA TYR A 135 13.93 40.40 32.98
C TYR A 135 13.55 41.89 32.92
N ARG A 136 12.28 42.23 33.18
CA ARG A 136 11.80 43.63 33.21
C ARG A 136 10.52 43.78 34.02
N ARG A 137 10.16 45.02 34.38
CA ARG A 137 8.86 45.34 34.97
C ARG A 137 8.31 46.67 34.48
N SER A 138 6.98 46.81 34.54
CA SER A 138 6.22 48.02 34.27
C SER A 138 5.21 48.26 35.39
N THR A 139 4.39 49.30 35.28
CA THR A 139 3.29 49.55 36.23
C THR A 139 2.33 48.37 36.34
N LYS A 140 2.18 47.57 35.28
CA LYS A 140 1.19 46.49 35.21
C LYS A 140 1.77 45.08 35.17
N HIS A 141 3.06 44.92 34.87
CA HIS A 141 3.62 43.59 34.61
C HIS A 141 5.04 43.42 35.17
N ILE A 142 5.36 42.22 35.65
CA ILE A 142 6.74 41.75 35.91
C ILE A 142 6.99 40.56 34.97
N VAL A 143 8.11 40.58 34.26
CA VAL A 143 8.54 39.50 33.38
C VAL A 143 9.82 38.90 33.95
N CYS A 144 9.84 37.58 34.10
CA CYS A 144 11.00 36.82 34.56
C CYS A 144 11.01 35.42 33.92
N ASN A 145 12.18 34.77 33.92
CA ASN A 145 12.33 33.42 33.38
C ASN A 145 12.40 32.39 34.52
N THR A 146 11.64 31.30 34.43
CA THR A 146 11.67 30.23 35.42
C THR A 146 13.01 29.49 35.41
N THR A 147 13.39 28.92 36.55
CA THR A 147 14.54 28.01 36.68
C THR A 147 14.03 26.57 36.83
N ALA A 148 14.93 25.60 36.72
CA ALA A 148 14.62 24.18 36.82
C ALA A 148 14.02 23.83 38.18
N SER A 149 13.03 22.94 38.20
CA SER A 149 12.37 22.49 39.43
C SER A 149 13.04 21.25 40.02
N ASP A 150 13.59 21.37 41.23
CA ASP A 150 14.11 20.23 42.00
C ASP A 150 13.00 19.33 42.58
N GLU A 151 11.75 19.80 42.62
CA GLU A 151 10.60 19.11 43.23
C GLU A 151 9.74 18.34 42.18
N GLY A 152 10.14 18.32 40.91
CA GLY A 152 9.47 17.56 39.85
C GLY A 152 8.22 18.25 39.26
N PHE A 153 7.24 17.44 38.82
CA PHE A 153 6.03 17.89 38.11
C PHE A 153 4.93 18.35 39.06
N GLU A 154 5.12 19.51 39.71
CA GLU A 154 4.20 20.01 40.72
C GLU A 154 3.66 21.43 40.45
N LYS A 155 2.50 21.72 41.06
CA LYS A 155 1.94 23.06 41.16
C LYS A 155 2.56 23.80 42.33
N VAL A 156 3.33 24.82 42.03
CA VAL A 156 4.05 25.64 43.01
C VAL A 156 3.38 27.01 43.20
N LYS A 157 3.50 27.57 44.41
CA LYS A 157 3.04 28.93 44.71
C LYS A 157 4.05 29.97 44.21
N VAL A 158 3.55 31.04 43.58
CA VAL A 158 4.36 32.17 43.12
C VAL A 158 4.35 33.26 44.19
N SER A 159 5.53 33.71 44.60
CA SER A 159 5.71 34.77 45.60
C SER A 159 6.49 35.94 44.99
N VAL A 160 5.96 37.15 45.13
CA VAL A 160 6.58 38.40 44.66
C VAL A 160 6.85 39.30 45.86
N ARG A 161 8.11 39.71 46.01
CA ARG A 161 8.56 40.65 47.02
C ARG A 161 9.20 41.87 46.36
N VAL A 162 8.74 43.06 46.72
CA VAL A 162 9.29 44.33 46.24
C VAL A 162 9.82 45.08 47.46
N ASP A 163 11.14 45.29 47.51
CA ASP A 163 11.83 45.81 48.69
C ASP A 163 11.42 45.05 49.98
N LYS A 164 10.76 45.71 50.95
CA LYS A 164 10.21 45.08 52.17
C LYS A 164 8.76 44.61 52.04
N ALA A 165 8.05 44.98 50.97
CA ALA A 165 6.68 44.57 50.74
C ALA A 165 6.58 43.14 50.20
N LYS A 166 5.81 42.29 50.88
CA LYS A 166 5.43 40.95 50.41
C LYS A 166 3.98 40.98 49.96
N ILE A 167 3.72 40.61 48.71
CA ILE A 167 2.35 40.61 48.19
C ILE A 167 1.68 39.28 48.57
N HIS A 168 0.51 39.34 49.22
CA HIS A 168 -0.14 38.18 49.84
C HIS A 168 -1.06 37.37 48.90
N GLN A 169 -1.16 37.72 47.62
CA GLN A 169 -2.02 37.02 46.65
C GLN A 169 -1.39 35.68 46.22
N GLU A 170 -2.16 34.58 46.25
CA GLU A 170 -1.68 33.27 45.83
C GLU A 170 -1.89 33.05 44.32
N LEU A 171 -0.82 33.22 43.55
CA LEU A 171 -0.75 32.74 42.16
C LEU A 171 -0.08 31.35 42.14
N GLN A 172 -0.47 30.49 41.20
CA GLN A 172 0.09 29.13 41.06
C GLN A 172 0.66 28.91 39.66
N TYR A 173 1.80 28.23 39.59
CA TYR A 173 2.44 27.82 38.34
C TYR A 173 2.69 26.31 38.37
N GLU A 174 2.50 25.64 37.24
CA GLU A 174 2.63 24.19 37.12
C GLU A 174 3.87 23.81 36.31
N TYR A 175 4.81 23.10 36.93
CA TYR A 175 5.89 22.44 36.20
C TYR A 175 5.36 21.13 35.63
N VAL A 176 5.53 20.93 34.33
CA VAL A 176 5.07 19.74 33.59
C VAL A 176 6.24 19.05 32.90
N GLU A 177 5.99 17.87 32.33
CA GLU A 177 6.99 17.11 31.58
C GLU A 177 7.63 17.92 30.45
N ASP A 178 8.95 17.72 30.27
CA ASP A 178 9.69 18.36 29.18
C ASP A 178 9.17 17.87 27.82
N PRO A 179 9.18 18.73 26.78
CA PRO A 179 8.86 18.32 25.43
C PRO A 179 9.77 17.20 24.92
N THR A 180 9.23 16.37 24.01
CA THR A 180 9.99 15.33 23.30
C THR A 180 9.80 15.42 21.80
N ILE A 181 10.78 14.93 21.04
CA ILE A 181 10.76 14.88 19.57
C ILE A 181 10.74 13.42 19.12
N LEU A 182 9.73 13.05 18.33
CA LEU A 182 9.53 11.69 17.82
C LEU A 182 10.13 11.50 16.42
N ARG A 183 9.88 12.43 15.50
CA ARG A 183 10.41 12.40 14.13
C ARG A 183 10.43 13.78 13.48
N ILE A 184 11.24 13.93 12.43
CA ILE A 184 11.34 15.13 11.59
C ILE A 184 11.21 14.76 10.11
N GLU A 185 10.62 15.64 9.31
CA GLU A 185 10.49 15.42 7.87
C GLU A 185 10.49 16.76 7.11
N PRO A 186 11.34 16.96 6.09
CA PRO A 186 12.37 16.03 5.61
C PRO A 186 13.60 15.96 6.54
N GLU A 187 14.38 14.88 6.44
CA GLU A 187 15.69 14.72 7.12
C GLU A 187 16.86 15.34 6.33
N TRP A 188 16.61 16.40 5.58
CA TRP A 188 17.64 17.08 4.79
C TRP A 188 17.35 18.57 4.58
N SER A 189 18.39 19.35 4.24
CA SER A 189 18.29 20.75 3.81
C SER A 189 19.42 21.11 2.84
N ILE A 190 19.48 22.36 2.37
CA ILE A 190 20.61 22.92 1.62
C ILE A 190 21.47 23.79 2.56
N PHE A 191 22.73 24.07 2.22
CA PHE A 191 23.63 24.83 3.10
C PHE A 191 23.09 26.19 3.55
N SER A 192 22.25 26.87 2.76
CA SER A 192 21.59 28.12 3.16
C SER A 192 20.48 27.95 4.19
N GLY A 193 20.05 26.71 4.47
CA GLY A 193 18.97 26.38 5.39
C GLY A 193 17.60 26.77 4.83
N ASN A 194 16.71 27.21 5.74
CA ASN A 194 15.34 27.68 5.47
C ASN A 194 14.47 26.69 4.68
N THR A 195 14.80 25.40 4.76
CA THR A 195 13.92 24.33 4.33
C THR A 195 12.89 24.11 5.44
N PRO A 196 11.58 24.12 5.15
CA PRO A 196 10.57 23.84 6.16
C PRO A 196 10.65 22.36 6.57
N ILE A 197 10.86 22.12 7.86
CA ILE A 197 10.92 20.81 8.51
C ILE A 197 9.68 20.69 9.39
N ALA A 198 8.82 19.72 9.10
CA ALA A 198 7.75 19.32 9.98
C ALA A 198 8.33 18.46 11.11
N VAL A 199 7.97 18.78 12.35
CA VAL A 199 8.49 18.15 13.56
C VAL A 199 7.32 17.64 14.40
N TRP A 200 7.33 16.34 14.69
CA TRP A 200 6.31 15.70 15.52
C TRP A 200 6.90 15.27 16.85
N GLY A 201 6.15 15.49 17.93
CA GLY A 201 6.63 15.34 19.29
C GLY A 201 5.51 15.31 20.33
N THR A 202 5.86 15.62 21.58
CA THR A 202 4.88 15.83 22.66
C THR A 202 5.20 17.12 23.43
N HIS A 203 4.17 17.73 24.01
CA HIS A 203 4.24 18.96 24.81
C HIS A 203 4.94 20.15 24.13
N LEU A 204 4.89 20.24 22.80
CA LEU A 204 5.55 21.31 22.03
C LEU A 204 4.89 22.69 22.26
N ASP A 205 3.61 22.71 22.64
CA ASP A 205 2.83 23.91 22.97
C ASP A 205 3.29 24.64 24.23
N LEU A 206 4.12 23.98 25.05
CA LEU A 206 4.68 24.60 26.25
C LEU A 206 5.75 25.65 25.94
N ILE A 207 6.40 25.53 24.79
CA ILE A 207 7.58 26.32 24.45
C ILE A 207 7.15 27.57 23.69
N GLN A 208 7.46 28.74 24.25
CA GLN A 208 7.03 30.01 23.69
C GLN A 208 7.81 30.40 22.43
N ASN A 209 9.11 30.10 22.40
CA ASN A 209 10.01 30.44 21.30
C ASN A 209 10.90 29.24 20.95
N PRO A 210 10.34 28.16 20.36
CA PRO A 210 11.13 27.00 19.98
C PRO A 210 12.07 27.35 18.82
N GLN A 211 13.31 26.87 18.91
CA GLN A 211 14.30 27.05 17.85
C GLN A 211 14.93 25.71 17.48
N ILE A 212 15.37 25.61 16.24
CA ILE A 212 16.14 24.47 15.73
C ILE A 212 17.60 24.91 15.56
N ARG A 213 18.54 24.01 15.86
CA ARG A 213 19.98 24.31 15.86
C ARG A 213 20.78 23.25 15.09
N ALA A 214 21.84 23.71 14.44
CA ALA A 214 22.88 22.85 13.87
C ALA A 214 24.25 23.46 14.14
N LYS A 215 25.24 22.59 14.41
CA LYS A 215 26.62 22.98 14.66
C LYS A 215 27.56 22.24 13.71
N HIS A 216 28.48 22.97 13.10
CA HIS A 216 29.45 22.43 12.16
C HIS A 216 30.70 23.32 12.12
N GLY A 217 31.89 22.72 12.18
CA GLY A 217 33.14 23.48 12.16
C GLY A 217 33.29 24.43 13.36
N GLY A 218 32.74 24.04 14.51
CA GLY A 218 32.72 24.86 15.73
C GLY A 218 31.78 26.08 15.71
N LYS A 219 31.01 26.30 14.64
CA LYS A 219 30.01 27.36 14.54
C LYS A 219 28.60 26.79 14.68
N GLU A 220 27.79 27.45 15.51
CA GLU A 220 26.39 27.11 15.72
C GLU A 220 25.49 28.08 14.96
N HIS A 221 24.47 27.52 14.30
CA HIS A 221 23.42 28.28 13.63
C HIS A 221 22.07 27.83 14.16
N ILE A 222 21.19 28.82 14.37
CA ILE A 222 19.84 28.61 14.88
C ILE A 222 18.83 29.20 13.91
N ASN A 223 17.62 28.66 13.92
CA ASN A 223 16.49 29.20 13.18
C ASN A 223 15.19 28.88 13.92
N ASN A 224 14.11 29.55 13.54
CA ASN A 224 12.88 29.56 14.33
C ASN A 224 11.96 28.39 13.98
N CYS A 225 11.16 27.98 14.97
CA CYS A 225 10.06 27.05 14.82
C CYS A 225 8.72 27.72 15.17
N GLU A 226 7.66 27.31 14.50
CA GLU A 226 6.28 27.73 14.73
C GLU A 226 5.48 26.54 15.23
N VAL A 227 4.95 26.65 16.46
CA VAL A 227 4.15 25.59 17.08
C VAL A 227 2.73 25.64 16.53
N GLN A 228 2.25 24.50 16.05
CA GLN A 228 0.86 24.37 15.60
C GLN A 228 -0.03 23.82 16.71
N ASN A 229 0.45 22.80 17.43
CA ASN A 229 -0.25 22.18 18.56
C ASN A 229 0.75 21.47 19.49
N SER A 230 0.25 20.77 20.50
CA SER A 230 1.10 20.05 21.48
C SER A 230 1.96 18.93 20.87
N THR A 231 1.64 18.47 19.66
CA THR A 231 2.30 17.34 18.99
C THR A 231 3.01 17.70 17.69
N GLU A 232 2.86 18.92 17.18
CA GLU A 232 3.35 19.31 15.86
C GLU A 232 3.83 20.77 15.84
N MET A 233 5.02 20.97 15.26
CA MET A 233 5.56 22.29 14.95
C MET A 233 6.29 22.26 13.60
N THR A 234 6.41 23.42 12.97
CA THR A 234 7.19 23.58 11.73
C THR A 234 8.43 24.41 12.01
N CYS A 235 9.61 23.87 11.74
CA CYS A 235 10.89 24.54 11.91
C CYS A 235 11.47 24.93 10.56
N GLN A 236 12.19 26.05 10.50
CA GLN A 236 13.02 26.38 9.34
C GLN A 236 14.42 25.82 9.57
N ALA A 237 14.96 25.01 8.67
CA ALA A 237 16.30 24.46 8.85
C ALA A 237 17.34 25.58 9.09
N PRO A 238 18.27 25.43 10.04
CA PRO A 238 19.34 26.40 10.24
C PRO A 238 20.34 26.31 9.08
N ALA A 239 21.00 27.43 8.76
CA ALA A 239 22.07 27.43 7.76
C ALA A 239 23.32 26.68 8.27
N LEU A 240 24.11 26.10 7.37
CA LEU A 240 25.36 25.43 7.69
C LEU A 240 26.53 26.30 7.21
N ALA A 241 27.41 26.74 8.11
CA ALA A 241 28.60 27.51 7.73
C ALA A 241 29.69 26.61 7.15
N VAL A 242 29.62 26.35 5.85
CA VAL A 242 30.69 25.73 5.06
C VAL A 242 31.67 26.81 4.58
N ASP A 243 32.97 26.53 4.59
CA ASP A 243 34.00 27.46 4.11
C ASP A 243 33.81 27.72 2.60
N PRO A 244 33.65 28.99 2.15
CA PRO A 244 33.47 29.31 0.74
C PRO A 244 34.63 28.88 -0.18
N ASN A 245 35.84 28.63 0.35
CA ASN A 245 36.97 28.11 -0.43
C ASN A 245 36.90 26.58 -0.62
N HIS A 246 36.13 25.87 0.19
CA HIS A 246 35.78 24.47 0.01
C HIS A 246 34.39 24.39 -0.61
N HIS A 247 34.29 24.60 -1.92
CA HIS A 247 33.10 24.24 -2.69
C HIS A 247 32.96 22.71 -2.70
N SER A 248 32.53 22.13 -1.59
CA SER A 248 32.18 20.73 -1.49
C SER A 248 30.93 20.53 -2.36
N GLU A 249 31.09 19.90 -3.53
CA GLU A 249 29.96 19.41 -4.34
C GLU A 249 29.26 18.21 -3.66
N LEU A 250 29.70 17.85 -2.45
CA LEU A 250 29.25 16.70 -1.68
C LEU A 250 28.29 17.13 -0.57
N ALA A 251 27.43 16.20 -0.18
CA ALA A 251 26.53 16.38 0.94
C ALA A 251 27.31 16.30 2.27
N GLU A 252 26.99 17.16 3.22
CA GLU A 252 27.65 17.23 4.53
C GLU A 252 26.66 16.98 5.67
N ARG A 253 27.18 16.58 6.83
CA ARG A 253 26.39 16.36 8.05
C ARG A 253 26.88 17.28 9.16
N PRO A 254 25.97 17.90 9.93
CA PRO A 254 26.35 18.67 11.10
C PRO A 254 26.92 17.76 12.19
N GLU A 255 27.84 18.29 13.00
CA GLU A 255 28.39 17.59 14.18
C GLU A 255 27.32 17.42 15.25
N GLU A 256 26.47 18.44 15.43
CA GLU A 256 25.33 18.42 16.34
C GLU A 256 24.10 18.99 15.62
N PHE A 257 22.96 18.34 15.79
CA PHE A 257 21.66 18.80 15.29
C PHE A 257 20.61 18.58 16.38
N GLY A 258 19.74 19.56 16.62
CA GLY A 258 18.74 19.46 17.68
C GLY A 258 17.88 20.71 17.80
N PHE A 259 17.31 20.91 18.99
CA PHE A 259 16.33 21.95 19.27
C PHE A 259 16.66 22.70 20.57
N ILE A 260 16.40 23.99 20.58
CA ILE A 260 16.44 24.84 21.77
C ILE A 260 14.99 25.05 22.20
N LEU A 261 14.57 24.30 23.21
CA LEU A 261 13.21 24.31 23.75
C LEU A 261 13.27 24.74 25.22
N ASP A 262 13.36 26.05 25.46
CA ASP A 262 13.68 26.62 26.77
C ASP A 262 15.00 26.03 27.34
N ASN A 263 15.00 25.48 28.56
CA ASN A 263 16.21 24.95 29.21
C ASN A 263 16.37 23.41 29.07
N VAL A 264 15.64 22.77 28.16
CA VAL A 264 15.63 21.31 27.96
C VAL A 264 16.93 20.85 27.27
N GLN A 265 17.91 20.41 28.05
CA GLN A 265 19.24 20.06 27.55
C GLN A 265 19.26 18.79 26.68
N SER A 266 18.36 17.85 26.93
CA SER A 266 18.31 16.54 26.25
C SER A 266 18.01 16.63 24.74
N LEU A 267 17.40 17.75 24.30
CA LEU A 267 17.02 17.96 22.91
C LEU A 267 18.00 18.86 22.14
N LEU A 268 19.02 19.41 22.79
CA LEU A 268 20.07 20.19 22.11
C LEU A 268 20.84 19.34 21.08
N ILE A 269 20.94 18.03 21.33
CA ILE A 269 21.54 17.04 20.43
C ILE A 269 20.56 15.87 20.29
N LEU A 270 19.97 15.74 19.11
CA LEU A 270 19.03 14.68 18.82
C LEU A 270 19.77 13.39 18.42
N ASN A 271 19.84 12.43 19.34
CA ASN A 271 20.41 11.12 19.04
C ASN A 271 19.53 10.39 18.00
N LYS A 272 20.15 9.93 16.89
CA LYS A 272 19.58 9.11 15.77
C LYS A 272 19.23 9.82 14.45
N THR A 273 19.42 11.13 14.27
CA THR A 273 19.12 11.76 12.96
C THR A 273 20.27 11.63 11.96
N ASN A 274 19.95 11.15 10.76
CA ASN A 274 20.83 11.20 9.59
C ASN A 274 20.67 12.52 8.80
N PHE A 275 20.47 13.64 9.50
CA PHE A 275 20.15 14.92 8.87
C PHE A 275 21.30 15.37 7.96
N THR A 276 21.02 15.59 6.67
CA THR A 276 22.06 15.82 5.66
C THR A 276 21.83 17.13 4.92
N TYR A 277 22.88 17.93 4.78
CA TYR A 277 22.89 19.19 4.04
C TYR A 277 23.48 19.00 2.65
N TYR A 278 22.79 19.50 1.62
CA TYR A 278 23.22 19.46 0.23
C TYR A 278 23.72 20.83 -0.26
N PRO A 279 24.54 20.86 -1.33
CA PRO A 279 24.98 22.12 -1.93
C PRO A 279 23.82 23.03 -2.36
N ASN A 280 24.02 24.33 -2.18
CA ASN A 280 23.06 25.35 -2.61
C ASN A 280 22.88 25.37 -4.14
N PRO A 281 21.67 25.64 -4.66
CA PRO A 281 21.46 25.88 -6.08
C PRO A 281 22.24 27.12 -6.54
N ILE A 282 22.96 26.97 -7.66
CA ILE A 282 23.76 28.04 -8.28
C ILE A 282 23.09 28.42 -9.59
N PHE A 283 22.92 29.72 -9.83
CA PHE A 283 22.29 30.25 -11.04
C PHE A 283 23.29 31.00 -11.91
N GLU A 284 23.15 30.86 -13.23
CA GLU A 284 23.92 31.62 -14.22
C GLU A 284 23.24 32.97 -14.52
N VAL A 285 24.05 33.99 -14.80
CA VAL A 285 23.56 35.28 -15.30
C VAL A 285 23.19 35.20 -16.79
N PHE A 286 22.22 36.00 -17.25
CA PHE A 286 21.68 35.87 -18.62
C PHE A 286 22.72 36.06 -19.74
N ASN A 287 23.50 37.15 -19.67
CA ASN A 287 24.53 37.53 -20.63
C ASN A 287 25.46 38.60 -20.01
N PRO A 288 26.62 38.90 -20.62
CA PRO A 288 27.56 39.90 -20.07
C PRO A 288 26.95 41.32 -19.92
N SER A 289 25.91 41.64 -20.69
CA SER A 289 25.17 42.91 -20.61
C SER A 289 24.05 42.92 -19.56
N GLY A 290 23.71 41.77 -18.96
CA GLY A 290 22.67 41.63 -17.93
C GLY A 290 21.23 41.87 -18.40
N ILE A 291 20.95 41.87 -19.71
CA ILE A 291 19.62 42.12 -20.30
C ILE A 291 19.24 41.02 -21.29
N LEU A 292 18.16 40.29 -21.02
CA LEU A 292 17.59 39.27 -21.91
C LEU A 292 16.39 39.84 -22.68
N GLU A 293 16.52 39.97 -24.01
CA GLU A 293 15.44 40.44 -24.88
C GLU A 293 14.49 39.30 -25.25
N LEU A 294 13.18 39.50 -25.03
CA LEU A 294 12.17 38.46 -25.20
C LEU A 294 10.95 38.98 -25.97
N LYS A 295 10.34 38.10 -26.77
CA LYS A 295 9.03 38.35 -27.39
C LYS A 295 7.91 38.07 -26.37
N PRO A 296 6.75 38.75 -26.46
CA PRO A 296 5.60 38.46 -25.61
C PRO A 296 5.27 36.96 -25.57
N GLY A 297 5.11 36.40 -24.38
CA GLY A 297 4.79 34.97 -24.17
C GLY A 297 5.97 33.99 -24.28
N SER A 298 7.20 34.46 -24.54
CA SER A 298 8.39 33.59 -24.50
C SER A 298 8.75 33.23 -23.06
N PRO A 299 9.06 31.97 -22.73
CA PRO A 299 9.45 31.59 -21.38
C PRO A 299 10.87 32.07 -21.06
N ILE A 300 11.09 32.46 -19.80
CA ILE A 300 12.40 32.86 -19.26
C ILE A 300 13.11 31.60 -18.75
N ILE A 301 14.31 31.35 -19.25
CA ILE A 301 15.11 30.18 -18.86
C ILE A 301 16.21 30.63 -17.89
N LEU A 302 16.20 30.11 -16.67
CA LEU A 302 17.24 30.30 -15.69
C LEU A 302 18.10 29.03 -15.64
N LYS A 303 19.32 29.09 -16.16
CA LYS A 303 20.26 27.97 -16.09
C LYS A 303 20.93 27.93 -14.73
N GLY A 304 21.23 26.73 -14.26
CA GLY A 304 21.88 26.54 -12.98
C GLY A 304 22.36 25.13 -12.73
N LYS A 305 23.02 24.95 -11.59
CA LYS A 305 23.48 23.66 -11.05
C LYS A 305 22.87 23.44 -9.67
N ASN A 306 22.82 22.18 -9.23
CA ASN A 306 22.25 21.77 -7.94
C ASN A 306 20.78 22.21 -7.76
N LEU A 307 20.00 22.23 -8.84
CA LEU A 307 18.59 22.65 -8.81
C LEU A 307 17.66 21.57 -8.25
N ILE A 308 18.10 20.31 -8.21
CA ILE A 308 17.38 19.19 -7.60
C ILE A 308 18.38 18.44 -6.71
N PRO A 309 18.19 18.41 -5.38
CA PRO A 309 19.05 17.64 -4.48
C PRO A 309 18.89 16.13 -4.71
N PRO A 310 20.00 15.36 -4.76
CA PRO A 310 19.96 13.92 -4.99
C PRO A 310 19.59 13.15 -3.70
N VAL A 311 18.30 13.17 -3.35
CA VAL A 311 17.76 12.47 -2.17
C VAL A 311 17.29 11.05 -2.53
N ALA A 312 17.63 10.06 -1.71
CA ALA A 312 17.15 8.69 -1.86
C ALA A 312 15.64 8.62 -1.59
N GLY A 313 14.83 8.31 -2.61
CA GLY A 313 13.36 8.24 -2.48
C GLY A 313 12.53 9.03 -3.50
N GLY A 314 13.14 9.60 -4.56
CA GLY A 314 12.46 9.98 -5.80
C GLY A 314 11.22 10.89 -5.66
N ASN A 315 11.48 12.21 -5.52
CA ASN A 315 10.62 13.39 -5.79
C ASN A 315 10.69 14.50 -4.72
N ALA A 316 11.87 14.76 -4.14
CA ALA A 316 12.09 15.94 -3.30
C ALA A 316 12.28 17.19 -4.18
N LYS A 317 11.29 18.10 -4.22
CA LYS A 317 11.38 19.37 -4.97
C LYS A 317 11.64 20.53 -4.01
N LEU A 318 12.73 21.27 -4.23
CA LEU A 318 12.94 22.58 -3.62
C LEU A 318 11.82 23.53 -4.09
N ASN A 319 11.29 24.36 -3.18
CA ASN A 319 10.24 25.30 -3.50
C ASN A 319 10.84 26.57 -4.12
N TYR A 320 10.83 26.66 -5.45
CA TYR A 320 11.34 27.81 -6.20
C TYR A 320 10.23 28.84 -6.45
N THR A 321 10.50 30.10 -6.10
CA THR A 321 9.67 31.24 -6.51
C THR A 321 10.48 32.17 -7.40
N VAL A 322 10.03 32.40 -8.63
CA VAL A 322 10.68 33.35 -9.55
C VAL A 322 9.75 34.53 -9.78
N LEU A 323 10.27 35.74 -9.58
CA LEU A 323 9.58 37.01 -9.75
C LEU A 323 10.12 37.73 -10.97
N VAL A 324 9.23 38.27 -11.80
CA VAL A 324 9.55 39.16 -12.93
C VAL A 324 8.93 40.51 -12.62
N GLY A 325 9.77 41.48 -12.25
CA GLY A 325 9.32 42.68 -11.54
C GLY A 325 8.75 42.30 -10.17
N GLU A 326 7.49 42.67 -9.92
CA GLU A 326 6.75 42.33 -8.70
C GLU A 326 5.80 41.13 -8.87
N LYS A 327 5.75 40.50 -10.05
CA LYS A 327 4.80 39.40 -10.33
C LYS A 327 5.49 38.03 -10.30
N PRO A 328 4.93 37.03 -9.60
CA PRO A 328 5.44 35.66 -9.66
C PRO A 328 5.12 35.02 -11.01
N CYS A 329 6.04 34.20 -11.51
CA CYS A 329 5.82 33.35 -12.68
C CYS A 329 5.68 31.88 -12.26
N ALA A 330 4.95 31.10 -13.06
CA ALA A 330 4.89 29.65 -12.90
C ALA A 330 6.24 29.05 -13.33
N VAL A 331 6.82 28.22 -12.47
CA VAL A 331 8.17 27.66 -12.66
C VAL A 331 8.10 26.16 -12.85
N THR A 332 8.75 25.66 -13.90
CA THR A 332 9.03 24.22 -14.09
C THR A 332 10.52 23.97 -13.83
N VAL A 333 10.82 23.03 -12.94
CA VAL A 333 12.19 22.70 -12.51
C VAL A 333 12.71 21.49 -13.26
N SER A 334 13.96 21.56 -13.73
CA SER A 334 14.75 20.43 -14.22
C SER A 334 16.12 20.45 -13.55
N ASP A 335 16.93 19.41 -13.74
CA ASP A 335 18.25 19.29 -13.10
C ASP A 335 19.21 20.44 -13.44
N VAL A 336 19.02 21.10 -14.58
CA VAL A 336 19.94 22.13 -15.13
C VAL A 336 19.31 23.50 -15.41
N GLN A 337 17.98 23.61 -15.35
CA GLN A 337 17.29 24.89 -15.61
C GLN A 337 15.92 25.01 -14.93
N LEU A 338 15.56 26.23 -14.56
CA LEU A 338 14.18 26.64 -14.23
C LEU A 338 13.55 27.33 -15.45
N LEU A 339 12.38 26.85 -15.86
CA LEU A 339 11.57 27.46 -16.90
C LEU A 339 10.46 28.29 -16.26
N CYS A 340 10.55 29.61 -16.38
CA CYS A 340 9.59 30.58 -15.86
C CYS A 340 8.67 31.06 -17.00
N GLU A 341 7.37 30.77 -16.90
CA GLU A 341 6.39 31.25 -17.89
C GLU A 341 6.20 32.77 -17.72
N SER A 342 6.65 33.55 -18.71
CA SER A 342 6.69 35.00 -18.60
C SER A 342 5.28 35.59 -18.35
N PRO A 343 5.09 36.38 -17.28
CA PRO A 343 3.81 37.02 -17.02
C PRO A 343 3.50 38.06 -18.11
N ASN A 344 2.21 38.34 -18.36
CA ASN A 344 1.77 39.27 -19.41
C ASN A 344 2.14 40.73 -19.06
N LEU A 345 3.39 41.09 -19.32
CA LEU A 345 4.03 42.38 -19.04
C LEU A 345 4.84 42.80 -20.28
N THR A 346 4.87 44.10 -20.59
CA THR A 346 5.73 44.67 -21.64
C THR A 346 6.75 45.62 -21.02
N GLY A 347 7.88 45.87 -21.68
CA GLY A 347 8.96 46.71 -21.17
C GLY A 347 10.02 45.96 -20.36
N ARG A 348 10.81 46.69 -19.57
CA ARG A 348 12.00 46.17 -18.86
C ARG A 348 11.69 45.82 -17.41
N HIS A 349 11.92 44.57 -17.00
CA HIS A 349 11.61 44.05 -15.66
C HIS A 349 12.78 43.28 -15.05
N LYS A 350 13.01 43.39 -13.74
CA LYS A 350 14.06 42.65 -13.02
C LYS A 350 13.60 41.21 -12.77
N VAL A 351 14.46 40.21 -13.01
CA VAL A 351 14.15 38.82 -12.64
C VAL A 351 14.82 38.47 -11.31
N MET A 352 14.09 37.83 -10.40
CA MET A 352 14.58 37.41 -9.09
C MET A 352 14.12 35.99 -8.79
N ALA A 353 15.06 35.08 -8.53
CA ALA A 353 14.80 33.71 -8.09
C ALA A 353 14.98 33.60 -6.58
N ARG A 354 14.00 33.01 -5.89
CA ARG A 354 13.99 32.76 -4.44
C ARG A 354 13.91 31.25 -4.17
N VAL A 355 14.81 30.74 -3.35
CA VAL A 355 14.85 29.33 -2.92
C VAL A 355 15.59 29.19 -1.59
N GLY A 356 15.01 28.49 -0.62
CA GLY A 356 15.67 28.18 0.66
C GLY A 356 16.34 29.38 1.35
N GLY A 357 15.65 30.53 1.37
CA GLY A 357 16.15 31.78 1.97
C GLY A 357 17.20 32.55 1.14
N MET A 358 17.60 32.04 -0.03
CA MET A 358 18.49 32.73 -0.96
C MET A 358 17.68 33.53 -1.98
N GLU A 359 18.18 34.71 -2.33
CA GLU A 359 17.70 35.51 -3.45
C GLU A 359 18.81 35.69 -4.48
N PHE A 360 18.51 35.37 -5.74
CA PHE A 360 19.46 35.54 -6.84
C PHE A 360 18.81 36.31 -8.00
N SER A 361 19.55 37.26 -8.56
CA SER A 361 19.10 38.09 -9.69
C SER A 361 19.96 37.81 -10.92
N PRO A 362 19.51 37.01 -11.90
CA PRO A 362 20.24 36.70 -13.13
C PRO A 362 20.41 37.91 -14.08
N GLY A 363 19.56 38.93 -13.93
CA GLY A 363 19.56 40.13 -14.78
C GLY A 363 18.15 40.71 -15.01
N MET A 364 18.02 41.58 -16.01
CA MET A 364 16.76 42.19 -16.44
C MET A 364 16.24 41.50 -17.71
N VAL A 365 14.93 41.43 -17.88
CA VAL A 365 14.29 41.05 -19.16
C VAL A 365 13.69 42.28 -19.83
N TYR A 366 13.77 42.38 -21.16
CA TYR A 366 13.09 43.41 -21.97
C TYR A 366 12.09 42.75 -22.90
N ILE A 367 10.80 43.02 -22.71
CA ILE A 367 9.71 42.42 -23.49
C ILE A 367 9.19 43.45 -24.50
N SER A 368 9.43 43.19 -25.79
CA SER A 368 9.09 44.10 -26.90
C SER A 368 7.58 44.26 -27.09
N PRO A 369 7.05 45.48 -27.33
CA PRO A 369 5.65 45.69 -27.72
C PRO A 369 5.42 45.31 -29.19
N ASP A 370 4.34 44.58 -29.49
CA ASP A 370 3.97 44.24 -30.86
C ASP A 370 3.51 45.49 -31.62
N SER A 371 4.18 45.82 -32.72
CA SER A 371 3.69 46.77 -33.73
C SER A 371 3.64 46.07 -35.10
N PRO A 372 2.55 46.24 -35.86
CA PRO A 372 2.29 45.46 -37.07
C PRO A 372 2.84 46.17 -38.32
N LEU A 373 3.42 45.42 -39.25
CA LEU A 373 3.76 45.86 -40.61
C LEU A 373 3.81 44.62 -41.52
N SER A 374 3.41 44.59 -42.80
CA SER A 374 2.50 45.39 -43.64
C SER A 374 2.22 44.53 -44.89
N LEU A 375 0.94 44.43 -45.28
CA LEU A 375 0.45 43.74 -46.48
C LEU A 375 0.98 44.44 -47.74
N PRO A 376 1.77 43.80 -48.64
CA PRO A 376 1.17 43.02 -49.74
C PRO A 376 2.06 41.91 -50.36
N ALA A 377 3.07 41.37 -49.67
CA ALA A 377 3.98 40.34 -50.23
C ALA A 377 3.70 38.89 -49.76
N ILE A 378 2.79 38.71 -48.80
CA ILE A 378 2.57 37.43 -48.07
C ILE A 378 1.47 36.55 -48.69
N VAL A 379 0.64 37.10 -49.58
CA VAL A 379 -0.63 36.51 -50.02
C VAL A 379 -0.45 35.17 -50.77
N SER A 380 0.71 34.90 -51.37
CA SER A 380 0.95 33.66 -52.11
C SER A 380 1.53 32.50 -51.28
N ILE A 381 2.18 32.76 -50.14
CA ILE A 381 2.78 31.71 -49.27
C ILE A 381 1.93 31.46 -48.01
N ALA A 382 1.18 32.47 -47.54
CA ALA A 382 0.35 32.37 -46.33
C ALA A 382 -0.89 31.50 -46.47
N VAL A 383 -1.43 31.27 -47.67
CA VAL A 383 -2.62 30.43 -47.81
C VAL A 383 -2.30 28.96 -47.53
N ALA A 384 -1.16 28.46 -48.04
CA ALA A 384 -0.74 27.07 -47.81
C ALA A 384 -0.13 26.86 -46.41
N GLY A 385 0.73 27.77 -45.95
CA GLY A 385 1.35 27.69 -44.62
C GLY A 385 0.37 28.02 -43.48
N GLY A 386 -0.55 28.94 -43.71
CA GLY A 386 -1.59 29.33 -42.76
C GLY A 386 -2.63 28.23 -42.53
N LEU A 387 -3.05 27.53 -43.59
CA LEU A 387 -3.94 26.36 -43.45
C LEU A 387 -3.28 25.23 -42.63
N LEU A 388 -1.98 25.00 -42.82
CA LEU A 388 -1.24 23.94 -42.13
C LEU A 388 -0.98 24.31 -40.65
N ILE A 389 -0.64 25.56 -40.35
CA ILE A 389 -0.46 26.05 -38.98
C ILE A 389 -1.80 26.13 -38.24
N ILE A 390 -2.87 26.59 -38.87
CA ILE A 390 -4.22 26.59 -38.28
C ILE A 390 -4.67 25.16 -38.00
N PHE A 391 -4.38 24.21 -38.90
CA PHE A 391 -4.66 22.80 -38.66
C PHE A 391 -3.87 22.25 -37.47
N ILE A 392 -2.56 22.51 -37.38
CA ILE A 392 -1.73 22.05 -36.25
C ILE A 392 -2.19 22.70 -34.93
N VAL A 393 -2.49 24.00 -34.91
CA VAL A 393 -2.98 24.72 -33.73
C VAL A 393 -4.36 24.22 -33.33
N ALA A 394 -5.28 23.98 -34.28
CA ALA A 394 -6.58 23.39 -34.00
C ALA A 394 -6.44 21.97 -33.46
N VAL A 395 -5.50 21.17 -33.97
CA VAL A 395 -5.19 19.83 -33.46
C VAL A 395 -4.59 19.90 -32.05
N LEU A 396 -3.68 20.83 -31.76
CA LEU A 396 -3.08 21.01 -30.43
C LEU A 396 -4.09 21.55 -29.40
N ILE A 397 -4.96 22.48 -29.81
CA ILE A 397 -6.06 22.96 -28.98
C ILE A 397 -7.08 21.84 -28.76
N ALA A 398 -7.43 21.07 -29.80
CA ALA A 398 -8.31 19.92 -29.67
C ALA A 398 -7.68 18.83 -28.80
N TYR A 399 -6.37 18.60 -28.88
CA TYR A 399 -5.63 17.63 -28.06
C TYR A 399 -5.54 18.09 -26.60
N LYS A 400 -5.17 19.35 -26.32
CA LYS A 400 -5.17 19.90 -24.95
C LYS A 400 -6.58 19.97 -24.37
N ARG A 401 -7.59 20.31 -25.18
CA ARG A 401 -8.99 20.34 -24.77
C ARG A 401 -9.49 18.93 -24.47
N LYS A 402 -9.19 17.94 -25.33
CA LYS A 402 -9.54 16.52 -25.15
C LYS A 402 -8.79 15.89 -23.97
N SER A 403 -7.53 16.25 -23.74
CA SER A 403 -6.73 15.80 -22.60
C SER A 403 -7.21 16.43 -21.29
N ARG A 404 -7.54 17.72 -21.26
CA ARG A 404 -8.14 18.36 -20.09
C ARG A 404 -9.54 17.80 -19.81
N GLU A 405 -10.31 17.51 -20.85
CA GLU A 405 -11.61 16.85 -20.75
C GLU A 405 -11.48 15.40 -20.27
N SER A 406 -10.45 14.65 -20.70
CA SER A 406 -10.18 13.31 -20.17
C SER A 406 -9.76 13.34 -18.70
N ASP A 407 -8.91 14.27 -18.29
CA ASP A 407 -8.48 14.40 -16.89
C ASP A 407 -9.62 14.85 -15.97
N LEU A 408 -10.48 15.74 -16.46
CA LEU A 408 -11.69 16.15 -15.74
C LEU A 408 -12.71 15.02 -15.65
N THR A 409 -12.87 14.21 -16.70
CA THR A 409 -13.76 13.03 -16.64
C THR A 409 -13.19 11.96 -15.71
N LEU A 410 -11.88 11.72 -15.69
CA LEU A 410 -11.21 10.84 -14.74
C LEU A 410 -11.44 11.29 -13.28
N LYS A 411 -11.19 12.57 -12.98
CA LYS A 411 -11.40 13.13 -11.63
C LYS A 411 -12.86 13.05 -11.19
N ARG A 412 -13.81 13.27 -12.12
CA ARG A 412 -15.24 13.08 -11.86
C ARG A 412 -15.58 11.63 -11.56
N LEU A 413 -15.04 10.67 -12.33
CA LEU A 413 -15.25 9.24 -12.09
C LEU A 413 -14.69 8.81 -10.73
N GLN A 414 -13.48 9.27 -10.37
CA GLN A 414 -12.89 9.02 -9.05
C GLN A 414 -13.75 9.59 -7.92
N MET A 415 -14.16 10.86 -8.01
CA MET A 415 -14.99 11.50 -6.99
C MET A 415 -16.39 10.87 -6.87
N GLN A 416 -16.98 10.43 -7.99
CA GLN A 416 -18.23 9.67 -7.98
C GLN A 416 -18.05 8.34 -7.25
N MET A 417 -16.95 7.63 -7.51
CA MET A 417 -16.63 6.39 -6.82
C MET A 417 -16.37 6.61 -5.32
N ASP A 418 -15.68 7.70 -4.94
CA ASP A 418 -15.43 8.09 -3.54
C ASP A 418 -16.74 8.36 -2.77
N ASN A 419 -17.68 9.06 -3.40
CA ASN A 419 -18.98 9.34 -2.80
C ASN A 419 -19.78 8.06 -2.58
N LEU A 420 -19.76 7.15 -3.57
CA LEU A 420 -20.43 5.86 -3.43
C LEU A 420 -19.75 4.98 -2.38
N GLU A 421 -18.43 4.87 -2.37
CA GLU A 421 -17.66 4.12 -1.39
C GLU A 421 -17.91 4.63 0.03
N SER A 422 -17.95 5.95 0.23
CA SER A 422 -18.27 6.56 1.53
C SER A 422 -19.68 6.18 2.02
N ARG A 423 -20.67 6.11 1.11
CA ARG A 423 -22.04 5.69 1.46
C ARG A 423 -22.11 4.24 1.94
N VAL A 424 -21.37 3.33 1.32
CA VAL A 424 -21.34 1.91 1.72
C VAL A 424 -20.28 1.58 2.76
N ALA A 425 -19.37 2.50 3.12
CA ALA A 425 -18.25 2.20 4.01
C ALA A 425 -18.66 1.72 5.40
N LEU A 426 -19.73 2.27 5.98
CA LEU A 426 -20.26 1.82 7.28
C LEU A 426 -20.90 0.44 7.16
N GLU A 427 -21.74 0.23 6.14
CA GLU A 427 -22.36 -1.06 5.84
C GLU A 427 -21.29 -2.15 5.59
N CYS A 428 -20.19 -1.81 4.91
CA CYS A 428 -19.07 -2.72 4.68
C CYS A 428 -18.37 -3.10 5.99
N LYS A 429 -18.18 -2.15 6.91
CA LYS A 429 -17.53 -2.44 8.20
C LYS A 429 -18.38 -3.36 9.07
N GLU A 430 -19.70 -3.12 9.09
CA GLU A 430 -20.65 -3.98 9.80
C GLU A 430 -20.72 -5.37 9.15
N ALA A 431 -20.87 -5.43 7.83
CA ALA A 431 -20.89 -6.69 7.08
C ALA A 431 -19.56 -7.46 7.20
N PHE A 432 -18.42 -6.76 7.24
CA PHE A 432 -17.12 -7.36 7.49
C PHE A 432 -17.02 -7.90 8.91
N ALA A 433 -17.47 -7.17 9.93
CA ALA A 433 -17.47 -7.66 11.30
C ALA A 433 -18.34 -8.93 11.43
N GLU A 434 -19.52 -8.94 10.80
CA GLU A 434 -20.39 -10.13 10.77
C GLU A 434 -19.72 -11.30 10.02
N LEU A 435 -19.16 -11.06 8.84
CA LEU A 435 -18.47 -12.09 8.06
C LEU A 435 -17.22 -12.60 8.79
N GLN A 436 -16.48 -11.72 9.49
CA GLN A 436 -15.33 -12.10 10.28
C GLN A 436 -15.73 -12.95 11.47
N THR A 437 -16.86 -12.67 12.13
CA THR A 437 -17.40 -13.56 13.16
C THR A 437 -17.83 -14.91 12.58
N ASP A 438 -18.51 -14.92 11.43
CA ASP A 438 -18.94 -16.14 10.76
C ASP A 438 -17.75 -17.02 10.32
N ILE A 439 -16.69 -16.39 9.78
CA ILE A 439 -15.45 -17.08 9.40
C ILE A 439 -14.65 -17.49 10.63
N HIS A 440 -14.60 -16.68 11.67
CA HIS A 440 -13.92 -17.04 12.90
C HIS A 440 -14.59 -18.24 13.56
N GLU A 441 -15.92 -18.32 13.54
CA GLU A 441 -16.66 -19.52 13.95
C GLU A 441 -16.25 -20.73 13.09
N LEU A 442 -16.27 -20.60 11.76
CA LEU A 442 -15.85 -21.65 10.82
C LEU A 442 -14.39 -22.07 11.02
N THR A 443 -13.49 -21.13 11.29
CA THR A 443 -12.04 -21.38 11.44
C THR A 443 -11.65 -21.84 12.84
N SER A 444 -12.34 -21.39 13.88
CA SER A 444 -12.16 -21.91 15.24
C SER A 444 -12.59 -23.38 15.32
N ASP A 445 -13.63 -23.78 14.59
CA ASP A 445 -14.04 -25.18 14.47
C ASP A 445 -13.05 -26.02 13.65
N LEU A 446 -12.23 -25.36 12.80
CA LEU A 446 -11.13 -25.99 12.05
C LEU A 446 -9.88 -26.21 12.90
N ASP A 447 -9.74 -25.62 14.09
CA ASP A 447 -8.63 -25.93 15.02
C ASP A 447 -8.66 -27.41 15.46
N GLY A 448 -9.81 -28.09 15.33
CA GLY A 448 -9.95 -29.53 15.58
C GLY A 448 -9.81 -30.44 14.33
N ALA A 449 -10.15 -29.96 13.13
CA ALA A 449 -10.22 -30.76 11.90
C ALA A 449 -9.13 -30.45 10.85
N GLY A 450 -8.51 -29.26 10.92
CA GLY A 450 -7.51 -28.76 9.98
C GLY A 450 -8.09 -28.32 8.63
N ILE A 451 -7.38 -27.43 7.94
CA ILE A 451 -7.70 -27.03 6.56
C ILE A 451 -7.59 -28.26 5.64
N PRO A 452 -8.57 -28.51 4.73
CA PRO A 452 -8.62 -29.71 3.89
C PRO A 452 -7.65 -29.64 2.71
N PHE A 453 -6.35 -29.56 3.00
CA PHE A 453 -5.29 -29.63 1.99
C PHE A 453 -5.32 -30.98 1.27
N LEU A 454 -5.24 -30.94 -0.06
CA LEU A 454 -4.97 -32.11 -0.87
C LEU A 454 -3.54 -32.60 -0.61
N ASP A 455 -3.34 -33.91 -0.68
CA ASP A 455 -2.01 -34.49 -0.64
C ASP A 455 -1.17 -34.03 -1.84
N TYR A 456 0.15 -34.18 -1.72
CA TYR A 456 1.10 -33.72 -2.73
C TYR A 456 0.77 -34.31 -4.11
N ARG A 457 0.46 -35.61 -4.17
CA ARG A 457 0.12 -36.34 -5.40
C ARG A 457 -1.12 -35.77 -6.09
N THR A 458 -2.22 -35.56 -5.36
CA THR A 458 -3.46 -35.04 -5.96
C THR A 458 -3.29 -33.59 -6.37
N TYR A 459 -2.63 -32.77 -5.55
CA TYR A 459 -2.30 -31.38 -5.87
C TYR A 459 -1.50 -31.28 -7.18
N THR A 460 -0.39 -32.00 -7.28
CA THR A 460 0.48 -31.98 -8.46
C THR A 460 -0.25 -32.48 -9.70
N MET A 461 -1.05 -33.55 -9.60
CA MET A 461 -1.88 -34.02 -10.71
C MET A 461 -2.86 -32.97 -11.23
N ARG A 462 -3.58 -32.29 -10.33
CA ARG A 462 -4.55 -31.25 -10.71
C ARG A 462 -3.89 -30.06 -11.41
N VAL A 463 -2.61 -29.78 -11.12
CA VAL A 463 -1.86 -28.67 -11.75
C VAL A 463 -1.16 -29.08 -13.05
N LEU A 464 -0.55 -30.26 -13.08
CA LEU A 464 0.18 -30.76 -14.25
C LEU A 464 -0.77 -31.19 -15.38
N PHE A 465 -1.90 -31.82 -15.02
CA PHE A 465 -2.89 -32.40 -15.93
C PHE A 465 -4.31 -31.92 -15.58
N PRO A 466 -4.59 -30.61 -15.71
CA PRO A 466 -5.86 -30.03 -15.27
C PRO A 466 -7.05 -30.63 -16.03
N GLY A 467 -8.06 -31.08 -15.27
CA GLY A 467 -9.30 -31.65 -15.81
C GLY A 467 -9.22 -33.14 -16.15
N ILE A 468 -8.15 -33.84 -15.80
CA ILE A 468 -8.00 -35.29 -15.96
C ILE A 468 -7.92 -35.93 -14.57
N GLU A 469 -9.00 -36.59 -14.14
CA GLU A 469 -9.04 -37.26 -12.84
C GLU A 469 -8.30 -38.59 -12.84
N ASP A 470 -8.30 -39.29 -13.98
CA ASP A 470 -7.81 -40.66 -14.10
C ASP A 470 -6.69 -40.75 -15.15
N HIS A 471 -5.54 -40.19 -14.81
CA HIS A 471 -4.40 -40.11 -15.73
C HIS A 471 -3.56 -41.40 -15.69
N PRO A 472 -3.06 -41.92 -16.83
CA PRO A 472 -2.23 -43.14 -16.90
C PRO A 472 -1.03 -43.16 -15.95
N VAL A 473 -0.44 -41.99 -15.65
CA VAL A 473 0.70 -41.84 -14.72
C VAL A 473 0.40 -42.22 -13.27
N LEU A 474 -0.88 -42.39 -12.93
CA LEU A 474 -1.33 -42.83 -11.61
C LEU A 474 -1.48 -44.35 -11.51
N ARG A 475 -1.47 -45.05 -12.65
CA ARG A 475 -1.72 -46.49 -12.75
C ARG A 475 -0.48 -47.24 -13.21
N ASP A 476 -0.47 -48.53 -12.96
CA ASP A 476 0.52 -49.42 -13.54
C ASP A 476 0.35 -49.52 -15.05
N LEU A 477 1.47 -49.71 -15.74
CA LEU A 477 1.51 -49.77 -17.19
C LEU A 477 0.75 -51.02 -17.68
N GLU A 478 -0.42 -50.83 -18.28
CA GLU A 478 -1.22 -51.91 -18.85
C GLU A 478 -0.68 -52.29 -20.24
N VAL A 479 0.14 -53.36 -20.29
CA VAL A 479 0.65 -53.95 -21.56
C VAL A 479 0.17 -55.40 -21.67
N PRO A 480 -0.29 -55.87 -22.86
CA PRO A 480 -0.56 -57.29 -23.07
C PRO A 480 0.64 -58.17 -22.69
N GLY A 481 0.43 -59.24 -21.92
CA GLY A 481 1.50 -60.01 -21.27
C GLY A 481 2.61 -60.55 -22.19
N TYR A 482 2.35 -60.72 -23.50
CA TYR A 482 3.38 -61.13 -24.47
C TYR A 482 4.32 -59.99 -24.91
N ARG A 483 3.92 -58.71 -24.74
CA ARG A 483 4.72 -57.51 -25.05
C ARG A 483 5.36 -56.88 -23.81
N GLN A 484 4.91 -57.25 -22.61
CA GLN A 484 5.26 -56.58 -21.36
C GLN A 484 6.79 -56.52 -21.12
N GLU A 485 7.50 -57.64 -21.21
CA GLU A 485 8.95 -57.67 -20.97
C GLU A 485 9.75 -56.84 -21.97
N ARG A 486 9.34 -56.83 -23.25
CA ARG A 486 9.99 -56.05 -24.32
C ARG A 486 9.73 -54.56 -24.16
N VAL A 487 8.48 -54.17 -23.90
CA VAL A 487 8.09 -52.78 -23.68
C VAL A 487 8.78 -52.23 -22.43
N GLU A 488 8.82 -52.99 -21.34
CA GLU A 488 9.57 -52.59 -20.14
C GLU A 488 11.07 -52.42 -20.42
N LYS A 489 11.68 -53.32 -21.19
CA LYS A 489 13.08 -53.21 -21.59
C LYS A 489 13.34 -51.99 -22.48
N GLY A 490 12.46 -51.73 -23.45
CA GLY A 490 12.52 -50.56 -24.32
C GLY A 490 12.37 -49.26 -23.53
N LEU A 491 11.40 -49.18 -22.63
CA LEU A 491 11.17 -48.02 -21.76
C LEU A 491 12.31 -47.78 -20.76
N LYS A 492 12.97 -48.83 -20.24
CA LYS A 492 14.17 -48.69 -19.40
C LYS A 492 15.34 -48.07 -20.18
N LEU A 493 15.56 -48.49 -21.43
CA LEU A 493 16.56 -47.88 -22.31
C LEU A 493 16.17 -46.43 -22.68
N PHE A 494 14.88 -46.19 -22.92
CA PHE A 494 14.38 -44.83 -23.16
C PHE A 494 14.57 -43.92 -21.94
N ALA A 495 14.37 -44.44 -20.72
CA ALA A 495 14.65 -43.70 -19.49
C ALA A 495 16.13 -43.29 -19.41
N GLN A 496 17.06 -44.14 -19.86
CA GLN A 496 18.49 -43.79 -19.91
C GLN A 496 18.75 -42.65 -20.90
N LEU A 497 18.03 -42.61 -22.03
CA LEU A 497 18.09 -41.50 -22.99
C LEU A 497 17.50 -40.22 -22.39
N ILE A 498 16.36 -40.27 -21.72
CA ILE A 498 15.77 -39.11 -21.03
C ILE A 498 16.69 -38.57 -19.91
N ASN A 499 17.48 -39.43 -19.28
CA ASN A 499 18.50 -39.02 -18.30
C ASN A 499 19.81 -38.52 -18.94
N ASN A 500 19.88 -38.41 -20.27
CA ASN A 500 21.02 -37.85 -20.98
C ASN A 500 20.73 -36.41 -21.41
N LYS A 501 21.48 -35.43 -20.87
CA LYS A 501 21.26 -34.00 -21.12
C LYS A 501 21.23 -33.65 -22.62
N VAL A 502 22.16 -34.20 -23.40
CA VAL A 502 22.26 -33.92 -24.85
C VAL A 502 21.03 -34.46 -25.58
N PHE A 503 20.63 -35.71 -25.27
CA PHE A 503 19.41 -36.29 -25.85
C PHE A 503 18.18 -35.46 -25.52
N LEU A 504 17.95 -35.15 -24.24
CA LEU A 504 16.72 -34.50 -23.80
C LEU A 504 16.58 -33.08 -24.38
N LEU A 505 17.67 -32.31 -24.44
CA LEU A 505 17.68 -30.99 -25.08
C LEU A 505 17.38 -31.10 -26.58
N SER A 506 18.04 -32.02 -27.29
CA SER A 506 17.79 -32.25 -28.73
C SER A 506 16.35 -32.71 -28.99
N PHE A 507 15.84 -33.63 -28.16
CA PHE A 507 14.46 -34.13 -28.24
C PHE A 507 13.43 -33.00 -28.09
N ILE A 508 13.53 -32.17 -27.06
CA ILE A 508 12.59 -31.06 -26.82
C ILE A 508 12.66 -30.03 -27.96
N ARG A 509 13.87 -29.62 -28.37
CA ARG A 509 14.07 -28.64 -29.45
C ARG A 509 13.46 -29.12 -30.77
N THR A 510 13.66 -30.41 -31.09
CA THR A 510 13.13 -31.03 -32.31
C THR A 510 11.61 -31.13 -32.31
N LEU A 511 10.99 -31.44 -31.16
CA LEU A 511 9.53 -31.42 -31.05
C LEU A 511 8.97 -30.01 -31.22
N GLU A 512 9.59 -29.01 -30.59
CA GLU A 512 9.14 -27.62 -30.68
C GLU A 512 9.25 -27.02 -32.09
N SER A 513 10.20 -27.50 -32.91
CA SER A 513 10.32 -27.05 -34.29
C SER A 513 9.22 -27.57 -35.21
N GLN A 514 8.44 -28.58 -34.80
CA GLN A 514 7.40 -29.15 -35.64
C GLN A 514 6.12 -28.31 -35.62
N ARG A 515 5.61 -27.98 -36.81
CA ARG A 515 4.34 -27.23 -36.98
C ARG A 515 3.13 -27.99 -36.45
N SER A 516 3.16 -29.32 -36.49
CA SER A 516 2.08 -30.18 -35.99
C SER A 516 2.11 -30.38 -34.48
N PHE A 517 3.14 -29.88 -33.78
CA PHE A 517 3.24 -29.94 -32.33
C PHE A 517 2.46 -28.76 -31.73
N SER A 518 1.30 -29.05 -31.13
CA SER A 518 0.36 -28.03 -30.66
C SER A 518 0.76 -27.44 -29.30
N MET A 519 0.11 -26.35 -28.87
CA MET A 519 0.28 -25.78 -27.53
C MET A 519 -0.11 -26.77 -26.43
N ARG A 520 -1.12 -27.62 -26.69
CA ARG A 520 -1.52 -28.71 -25.80
C ARG A 520 -0.43 -29.76 -25.67
N ASP A 521 0.20 -30.13 -26.80
CA ASP A 521 1.30 -31.10 -26.81
C ASP A 521 2.52 -30.59 -26.05
N ARG A 522 2.89 -29.32 -26.23
CA ARG A 522 3.94 -28.66 -25.44
C ARG A 522 3.66 -28.79 -23.94
N GLY A 523 2.43 -28.47 -23.55
CA GLY A 523 1.97 -28.55 -22.17
C GLY A 523 2.05 -29.96 -21.60
N ASN A 524 1.59 -30.95 -22.36
CA ASN A 524 1.56 -32.35 -21.98
C ASN A 524 2.97 -32.94 -21.85
N VAL A 525 3.84 -32.73 -22.86
CA VAL A 525 5.23 -33.20 -22.85
C VAL A 525 6.00 -32.61 -21.68
N ALA A 526 5.86 -31.31 -21.41
CA ALA A 526 6.47 -30.67 -20.25
C ALA A 526 6.03 -31.31 -18.93
N SER A 527 4.73 -31.58 -18.75
CA SER A 527 4.20 -32.25 -17.56
C SER A 527 4.69 -33.70 -17.42
N LEU A 528 4.71 -34.46 -18.51
CA LEU A 528 5.22 -35.83 -18.51
C LEU A 528 6.72 -35.89 -18.20
N ILE A 529 7.54 -35.03 -18.83
CA ILE A 529 8.99 -34.96 -18.56
C ILE A 529 9.24 -34.61 -17.09
N MET A 530 8.55 -33.59 -16.55
CA MET A 530 8.70 -33.22 -15.14
C MET A 530 8.23 -34.32 -14.18
N THR A 531 7.21 -35.10 -14.56
CA THR A 531 6.76 -36.27 -13.80
C THR A 531 7.84 -37.36 -13.77
N VAL A 532 8.47 -37.65 -14.92
CA VAL A 532 9.58 -38.63 -15.00
C VAL A 532 10.79 -38.16 -14.21
N LEU A 533 11.12 -36.87 -14.28
CA LEU A 533 12.30 -36.29 -13.64
C LEU A 533 12.08 -35.83 -12.19
N GLN A 534 10.89 -36.05 -11.61
CA GLN A 534 10.60 -35.68 -10.22
C GLN A 534 11.53 -36.37 -9.20
N SER A 535 11.96 -37.60 -9.50
CA SER A 535 12.94 -38.32 -8.68
C SER A 535 14.38 -37.80 -8.82
N LYS A 536 14.62 -36.83 -9.74
CA LYS A 536 15.92 -36.23 -10.05
C LYS A 536 15.79 -34.74 -10.37
N LEU A 537 15.25 -33.96 -9.42
CA LEU A 537 14.99 -32.54 -9.61
C LEU A 537 16.25 -31.71 -9.83
N GLU A 538 17.41 -32.15 -9.34
CA GLU A 538 18.71 -31.55 -9.65
C GLU A 538 18.97 -31.53 -11.17
N TYR A 539 18.86 -32.72 -11.79
CA TYR A 539 19.01 -32.88 -13.24
C TYR A 539 17.91 -32.12 -14.01
N ALA A 540 16.65 -32.21 -13.54
CA ALA A 540 15.54 -31.47 -14.14
C ALA A 540 15.78 -29.96 -14.14
N THR A 541 16.33 -29.42 -13.05
CA THR A 541 16.62 -27.99 -12.87
C THR A 541 17.74 -27.54 -13.79
N ASP A 542 18.80 -28.33 -13.95
CA ASP A 542 19.89 -28.03 -14.89
C ASP A 542 19.39 -28.01 -16.36
N VAL A 543 18.57 -28.98 -16.76
CA VAL A 543 17.95 -29.00 -18.09
C VAL A 543 17.01 -27.80 -18.27
N LEU A 544 16.19 -27.48 -17.27
CA LEU A 544 15.28 -26.34 -17.29
C LEU A 544 16.03 -25.01 -17.45
N LYS A 545 17.11 -24.79 -16.67
CA LYS A 545 17.94 -23.57 -16.79
C LYS A 545 18.53 -23.43 -18.19
N GLN A 546 19.04 -24.52 -18.77
CA GLN A 546 19.56 -24.50 -20.14
C GLN A 546 18.48 -24.16 -21.16
N LEU A 547 17.31 -24.80 -21.09
CA LEU A 547 16.19 -24.52 -22.02
C LEU A 547 15.68 -23.09 -21.89
N LEU A 548 15.62 -22.54 -20.67
CA LEU A 548 15.25 -21.15 -20.44
C LEU A 548 16.30 -20.19 -20.98
N ALA A 549 17.59 -20.48 -20.79
CA ALA A 549 18.68 -19.69 -21.37
C ALA A 549 18.60 -19.68 -22.90
N ASP A 550 18.41 -20.84 -23.53
CA ASP A 550 18.23 -20.94 -24.99
C ASP A 550 17.00 -20.15 -25.47
N LEU A 551 15.90 -20.20 -24.71
CA LEU A 551 14.68 -19.45 -25.02
C LEU A 551 14.91 -17.94 -24.93
N ILE A 552 15.68 -17.48 -23.92
CA ILE A 552 16.06 -16.07 -23.76
C ILE A 552 16.96 -15.65 -24.93
N ASP A 553 18.04 -16.40 -25.21
CA ASP A 553 18.98 -16.17 -26.31
C ASP A 553 18.20 -16.03 -27.64
N LYS A 554 17.37 -17.02 -27.98
CA LYS A 554 16.59 -17.05 -29.24
C LYS A 554 15.62 -15.86 -29.36
N ASN A 555 14.96 -15.47 -28.26
CA ASN A 555 14.03 -14.34 -28.29
C ASN A 555 14.75 -13.00 -28.50
N LEU A 556 15.90 -12.81 -27.85
CA LEU A 556 16.71 -11.60 -27.99
C LEU A 556 17.36 -11.51 -29.37
N GLU A 557 17.86 -12.63 -29.92
CA GLU A 557 18.38 -12.72 -31.29
C GLU A 557 17.30 -12.41 -32.34
N SER A 558 16.07 -12.86 -32.11
CA SER A 558 14.91 -12.58 -32.96
C SER A 558 14.47 -11.10 -32.92
N LYS A 559 15.17 -10.25 -32.15
CA LYS A 559 14.85 -8.83 -31.91
C LYS A 559 13.44 -8.61 -31.34
N ASN A 560 12.89 -9.62 -30.67
CA ASN A 560 11.63 -9.45 -29.94
C ASN A 560 11.86 -8.51 -28.75
N HIS A 561 10.82 -7.75 -28.40
CA HIS A 561 10.92 -6.83 -27.27
C HIS A 561 11.15 -7.62 -25.96
N PRO A 562 12.20 -7.35 -25.16
CA PRO A 562 12.56 -8.17 -24.00
C PRO A 562 11.43 -8.34 -22.96
N LYS A 563 10.57 -7.33 -22.78
CA LYS A 563 9.40 -7.38 -21.88
C LYS A 563 8.31 -8.39 -22.32
N LEU A 564 8.36 -8.93 -23.54
CA LEU A 564 7.40 -9.93 -24.02
C LEU A 564 7.81 -11.37 -23.65
N LEU A 565 9.04 -11.56 -23.17
CA LEU A 565 9.55 -12.86 -22.78
C LEU A 565 8.77 -13.45 -21.61
N LEU A 566 8.53 -14.76 -21.64
CA LEU A 566 7.73 -15.50 -20.66
C LEU A 566 6.27 -15.01 -20.51
N ARG A 567 5.76 -14.15 -21.40
CA ARG A 567 4.40 -13.59 -21.26
C ARG A 567 3.29 -14.60 -21.56
N ARG A 568 3.54 -15.58 -22.43
CA ARG A 568 2.58 -16.62 -22.86
C ARG A 568 3.30 -17.96 -22.87
N THR A 569 2.64 -19.04 -22.44
CA THR A 569 3.22 -20.40 -22.39
C THR A 569 3.36 -20.99 -23.79
N GLU A 570 4.32 -20.50 -24.57
CA GLU A 570 4.51 -20.90 -25.97
C GLU A 570 5.62 -21.95 -26.14
N SER A 571 6.32 -22.29 -25.05
CA SER A 571 7.35 -23.33 -25.03
C SER A 571 7.12 -24.40 -23.94
N VAL A 572 7.73 -25.56 -24.17
CA VAL A 572 7.88 -26.66 -23.22
C VAL A 572 8.62 -26.16 -21.97
N ALA A 573 9.69 -25.37 -22.14
CA ALA A 573 10.49 -24.82 -21.05
C ALA A 573 9.66 -24.00 -20.06
N GLU A 574 8.76 -23.14 -20.56
CA GLU A 574 7.88 -22.32 -19.72
C GLU A 574 6.86 -23.15 -18.92
N LYS A 575 6.33 -24.21 -19.52
CA LYS A 575 5.45 -25.13 -18.79
C LYS A 575 6.24 -25.96 -17.77
N MET A 576 7.44 -26.42 -18.12
CA MET A 576 8.35 -27.09 -17.19
C MET A 576 8.66 -26.20 -15.99
N LEU A 577 8.91 -24.89 -16.20
CA LEU A 577 9.10 -23.91 -15.14
C LEU A 577 7.90 -23.81 -14.20
N THR A 578 6.68 -23.78 -14.76
CA THR A 578 5.45 -23.75 -13.97
C THR A 578 5.31 -25.02 -13.12
N ASN A 579 5.62 -26.19 -13.70
CA ASN A 579 5.58 -27.48 -13.00
C ASN A 579 6.69 -27.57 -11.93
N TRP A 580 7.86 -26.99 -12.19
CA TRP A 580 8.96 -26.91 -11.23
C TRP A 580 8.58 -26.09 -9.98
N PHE A 581 7.98 -24.91 -10.17
CA PHE A 581 7.43 -24.15 -9.05
C PHE A 581 6.31 -24.89 -8.32
N THR A 582 5.48 -25.64 -9.06
CA THR A 582 4.43 -26.48 -8.47
C THR A 582 5.01 -27.48 -7.46
N PHE A 583 6.07 -28.19 -7.83
CA PHE A 583 6.73 -29.13 -6.92
C PHE A 583 7.34 -28.42 -5.70
N LEU A 584 8.08 -27.33 -5.93
CA LEU A 584 8.91 -26.73 -4.88
C LEU A 584 8.19 -25.73 -3.96
N LEU A 585 7.00 -25.25 -4.35
CA LEU A 585 6.21 -24.30 -3.55
C LEU A 585 5.06 -24.95 -2.78
N TYR A 586 4.86 -26.27 -2.89
CA TYR A 586 3.81 -26.97 -2.15
C TYR A 586 3.94 -26.78 -0.63
N LYS A 587 5.16 -26.86 -0.09
CA LYS A 587 5.42 -26.61 1.34
C LYS A 587 5.01 -25.20 1.75
N PHE A 588 5.38 -24.19 0.95
CA PHE A 588 5.01 -22.80 1.20
C PHE A 588 3.50 -22.54 1.10
N LEU A 589 2.81 -23.22 0.16
CA LEU A 589 1.36 -23.24 0.11
C LEU A 589 0.76 -23.83 1.39
N LYS A 590 1.31 -24.93 1.90
CA LYS A 590 0.76 -25.59 3.09
C LYS A 590 1.01 -24.81 4.38
N GLU A 591 2.19 -24.19 4.52
CA GLU A 591 2.64 -23.55 5.77
C GLU A 591 2.32 -22.06 5.86
N CYS A 592 2.18 -21.35 4.73
CA CYS A 592 2.06 -19.89 4.72
C CYS A 592 0.83 -19.42 3.92
N ALA A 593 0.82 -19.64 2.60
CA ALA A 593 -0.15 -19.02 1.71
C ALA A 593 -1.53 -19.73 1.64
N GLY A 594 -1.61 -20.97 2.11
CA GLY A 594 -2.81 -21.79 2.02
C GLY A 594 -3.92 -21.34 2.96
N GLU A 595 -3.59 -20.97 4.19
CA GLU A 595 -4.55 -20.43 5.16
C GLU A 595 -5.28 -19.18 4.67
N PRO A 596 -4.59 -18.10 4.21
CA PRO A 596 -5.28 -16.93 3.68
C PRO A 596 -6.01 -17.23 2.36
N LEU A 597 -5.51 -18.14 1.52
CA LEU A 597 -6.19 -18.53 0.27
C LEU A 597 -7.51 -19.28 0.56
N PHE A 598 -7.50 -20.21 1.51
CA PHE A 598 -8.68 -20.93 1.95
C PHE A 598 -9.68 -19.98 2.62
N SER A 599 -9.19 -19.09 3.50
CA SER A 599 -10.02 -18.07 4.15
C SER A 599 -10.70 -17.15 3.14
N LEU A 600 -9.99 -16.70 2.11
CA LEU A 600 -10.58 -15.92 1.01
C LEU A 600 -11.65 -16.70 0.25
N PHE A 601 -11.41 -17.98 -0.06
CA PHE A 601 -12.41 -18.83 -0.71
C PHE A 601 -13.68 -18.95 0.14
N CYS A 602 -13.54 -19.25 1.43
CA CYS A 602 -14.65 -19.33 2.38
C CYS A 602 -15.40 -17.99 2.48
N ALA A 603 -14.68 -16.87 2.57
CA ALA A 603 -15.25 -15.54 2.61
C ALA A 603 -16.07 -15.20 1.37
N ILE A 604 -15.53 -15.47 0.19
CA ILE A 604 -16.27 -15.29 -1.06
C ILE A 604 -17.52 -16.14 -1.04
N LYS A 605 -17.40 -17.46 -0.81
CA LYS A 605 -18.53 -18.39 -0.83
C LYS A 605 -19.64 -17.95 0.12
N GLN A 606 -19.30 -17.68 1.38
CA GLN A 606 -20.26 -17.28 2.40
C GLN A 606 -20.91 -15.93 2.09
N GLN A 607 -20.13 -14.95 1.60
CA GLN A 607 -20.67 -13.65 1.21
C GLN A 607 -21.64 -13.76 0.03
N MET A 608 -21.40 -14.65 -0.94
CA MET A 608 -22.33 -14.87 -2.05
C MET A 608 -23.63 -15.50 -1.54
N GLU A 609 -23.54 -16.48 -0.63
CA GLU A 609 -24.66 -17.26 -0.10
C GLU A 609 -25.56 -16.47 0.87
N LYS A 610 -25.10 -15.33 1.40
CA LYS A 610 -25.93 -14.36 2.16
C LYS A 610 -27.05 -13.73 1.32
N GLY A 611 -26.93 -13.75 -0.02
CA GLY A 611 -27.91 -13.18 -0.93
C GLY A 611 -28.41 -14.18 -1.98
N PRO A 612 -29.46 -13.83 -2.75
CA PRO A 612 -29.99 -14.70 -3.80
C PRO A 612 -28.94 -15.04 -4.86
N ILE A 613 -28.91 -16.32 -5.25
CA ILE A 613 -28.09 -16.85 -6.35
C ILE A 613 -29.03 -17.53 -7.36
N ASP A 614 -28.97 -17.13 -8.62
CA ASP A 614 -29.72 -17.77 -9.70
C ASP A 614 -29.05 -19.10 -10.09
N SER A 615 -29.77 -20.22 -9.97
CA SER A 615 -29.22 -21.55 -10.21
C SER A 615 -29.01 -21.87 -11.68
N ILE A 616 -29.58 -21.08 -12.60
CA ILE A 616 -29.49 -21.28 -14.05
C ILE A 616 -28.41 -20.37 -14.64
N THR A 617 -28.44 -19.07 -14.35
CA THR A 617 -27.47 -18.10 -14.90
C THR A 617 -26.17 -18.07 -14.10
N GLY A 618 -26.20 -18.50 -12.83
CA GLY A 618 -25.10 -18.37 -11.88
C GLY A 618 -24.84 -16.93 -11.45
N GLU A 619 -25.78 -16.01 -11.68
CA GLU A 619 -25.71 -14.64 -11.21
C GLU A 619 -26.07 -14.57 -9.71
N ALA A 620 -25.45 -13.66 -8.97
CA ALA A 620 -25.72 -13.47 -7.54
C ALA A 620 -25.95 -12.00 -7.18
N ARG A 621 -26.65 -11.80 -6.06
CA ARG A 621 -26.95 -10.47 -5.50
C ARG A 621 -25.72 -9.73 -4.99
N TYR A 622 -24.84 -10.47 -4.32
CA TYR A 622 -23.51 -10.06 -3.89
C TYR A 622 -22.55 -10.75 -4.84
N SER A 623 -21.82 -9.99 -5.66
CA SER A 623 -20.86 -10.50 -6.63
C SER A 623 -19.71 -9.50 -6.70
N LEU A 624 -18.49 -9.98 -6.94
CA LEU A 624 -17.37 -9.09 -7.32
C LEU A 624 -17.29 -8.89 -8.84
N SER A 625 -17.95 -9.76 -9.62
CA SER A 625 -18.01 -9.67 -11.07
C SER A 625 -19.30 -9.00 -11.53
N GLU A 626 -19.15 -7.94 -12.32
CA GLU A 626 -20.28 -7.21 -12.92
C GLU A 626 -21.11 -8.11 -13.87
N ASP A 627 -20.46 -9.04 -14.56
CA ASP A 627 -21.09 -9.98 -15.50
C ASP A 627 -21.98 -11.02 -14.80
N LYS A 628 -21.71 -11.27 -13.51
CA LYS A 628 -22.47 -12.21 -12.67
C LYS A 628 -23.32 -11.52 -11.61
N LEU A 629 -23.60 -10.23 -11.76
CA LEU A 629 -24.42 -9.47 -10.82
C LEU A 629 -25.90 -9.51 -11.23
N ILE A 630 -26.78 -9.90 -10.30
CA ILE A 630 -28.23 -9.84 -10.54
C ILE A 630 -28.69 -8.38 -10.66
N ARG A 631 -29.26 -8.06 -11.84
CA ARG A 631 -29.80 -6.73 -12.18
C ARG A 631 -31.32 -6.62 -12.05
N GLN A 632 -31.97 -7.64 -11.48
CA GLN A 632 -33.40 -7.61 -11.18
C GLN A 632 -33.60 -7.40 -9.67
N GLN A 633 -34.73 -6.79 -9.30
CA GLN A 633 -35.13 -6.71 -7.90
C GLN A 633 -35.74 -8.04 -7.50
N ILE A 634 -35.09 -8.74 -6.56
CA ILE A 634 -35.53 -10.01 -6.01
C ILE A 634 -35.85 -9.78 -4.54
N ASP A 635 -37.11 -9.99 -4.17
CA ASP A 635 -37.54 -9.96 -2.77
C ASP A 635 -37.25 -11.32 -2.13
N TYR A 636 -36.51 -11.31 -1.03
CA TYR A 636 -36.12 -12.52 -0.32
C TYR A 636 -36.15 -12.31 1.19
N LYS A 637 -36.23 -13.42 1.93
CA LYS A 637 -36.18 -13.47 3.39
C LYS A 637 -35.24 -14.60 3.80
N THR A 638 -34.43 -14.35 4.81
CA THR A 638 -33.62 -15.38 5.46
C THR A 638 -34.53 -16.23 6.36
N LEU A 639 -34.40 -17.54 6.25
CA LEU A 639 -35.04 -18.55 7.10
C LEU A 639 -33.95 -19.34 7.82
N VAL A 640 -34.27 -19.89 8.99
CA VAL A 640 -33.43 -20.81 9.74
C VAL A 640 -34.15 -22.16 9.79
N LEU A 641 -33.57 -23.18 9.17
CA LEU A 641 -34.09 -24.55 9.21
C LEU A 641 -33.36 -25.37 10.26
N SER A 642 -34.11 -26.18 11.00
CA SER A 642 -33.54 -27.15 11.94
C SER A 642 -33.30 -28.48 11.22
N CYS A 643 -32.03 -28.78 10.95
CA CYS A 643 -31.65 -29.91 10.11
C CYS A 643 -31.29 -31.13 10.97
N VAL A 644 -31.94 -32.26 10.71
CA VAL A 644 -31.64 -33.54 11.38
C VAL A 644 -30.43 -34.19 10.71
N ASN A 645 -29.46 -34.64 11.51
CA ASN A 645 -28.30 -35.33 10.99
C ASN A 645 -28.70 -36.70 10.40
N PRO A 646 -28.37 -36.97 9.12
CA PRO A 646 -28.70 -38.24 8.47
C PRO A 646 -28.03 -39.46 9.14
N ASP A 647 -26.83 -39.29 9.71
CA ASP A 647 -26.05 -40.39 10.29
C ASP A 647 -26.45 -40.69 11.75
N ASN A 648 -27.05 -39.72 12.43
CA ASN A 648 -27.48 -39.86 13.82
C ASN A 648 -28.77 -39.07 14.09
N VAL A 649 -29.91 -39.72 13.93
CA VAL A 649 -31.25 -39.12 14.14
C VAL A 649 -31.45 -38.60 15.57
N ASN A 650 -30.65 -39.08 16.54
CA ASN A 650 -30.71 -38.63 17.94
C ASN A 650 -29.76 -37.45 18.25
N SER A 651 -28.97 -36.98 17.28
CA SER A 651 -28.14 -35.79 17.47
C SER A 651 -29.01 -34.53 17.58
N PRO A 652 -28.56 -33.47 18.27
CA PRO A 652 -29.25 -32.19 18.25
C PRO A 652 -29.43 -31.70 16.80
N GLU A 653 -30.56 -31.06 16.53
CA GLU A 653 -30.84 -30.45 15.23
C GLU A 653 -29.87 -29.30 14.96
N ILE A 654 -29.34 -29.23 13.74
CA ILE A 654 -28.35 -28.23 13.35
C ILE A 654 -29.09 -27.07 12.67
N PRO A 655 -29.04 -25.83 13.22
CA PRO A 655 -29.67 -24.67 12.59
C PRO A 655 -28.88 -24.25 11.34
N VAL A 656 -29.56 -24.11 10.20
CA VAL A 656 -28.96 -23.70 8.92
C VAL A 656 -29.68 -22.49 8.35
N LYS A 657 -28.94 -21.40 8.12
CA LYS A 657 -29.44 -20.18 7.48
C LYS A 657 -29.57 -20.40 5.97
N ILE A 658 -30.74 -20.09 5.42
CA ILE A 658 -31.09 -20.28 4.01
C ILE A 658 -31.99 -19.12 3.54
N LEU A 659 -32.21 -18.97 2.24
CA LEU A 659 -33.12 -17.97 1.70
C LEU A 659 -34.39 -18.65 1.19
N ASN A 660 -35.54 -18.01 1.38
CA ASN A 660 -36.81 -18.51 0.86
C ASN A 660 -36.82 -18.65 -0.68
N CYS A 661 -35.96 -17.89 -1.38
CA CYS A 661 -35.77 -17.94 -2.81
C CYS A 661 -34.70 -18.94 -3.27
N ASP A 662 -34.08 -19.71 -2.38
CA ASP A 662 -33.13 -20.75 -2.77
C ASP A 662 -33.88 -21.93 -3.43
N THR A 663 -33.28 -22.54 -4.46
CA THR A 663 -33.77 -23.81 -5.03
C THR A 663 -33.58 -24.95 -4.03
N ILE A 664 -34.28 -26.07 -4.24
CA ILE A 664 -34.15 -27.23 -3.36
C ILE A 664 -32.73 -27.79 -3.41
N THR A 665 -32.06 -27.79 -4.57
CA THR A 665 -30.64 -28.16 -4.64
C THR A 665 -29.74 -27.20 -3.86
N GLN A 666 -29.92 -25.89 -3.97
CA GLN A 666 -29.15 -24.92 -3.18
C GLN A 666 -29.34 -25.12 -1.67
N VAL A 667 -30.56 -25.43 -1.24
CA VAL A 667 -30.86 -25.75 0.16
C VAL A 667 -30.14 -27.03 0.59
N LYS A 668 -30.17 -28.09 -0.23
CA LYS A 668 -29.42 -29.33 0.05
C LYS A 668 -27.92 -29.07 0.17
N GLU A 669 -27.34 -28.27 -0.72
CA GLU A 669 -25.91 -27.91 -0.66
C GLU A 669 -25.57 -27.17 0.64
N LYS A 670 -26.36 -26.15 1.03
CA LYS A 670 -26.17 -25.40 2.29
C LYS A 670 -26.29 -26.31 3.53
N ILE A 671 -27.24 -27.25 3.53
CA ILE A 671 -27.39 -28.21 4.62
C ILE A 671 -26.21 -29.18 4.67
N LEU A 672 -25.74 -29.68 3.52
CA LEU A 672 -24.56 -30.55 3.45
C LEU A 672 -23.31 -29.82 3.95
N ASP A 673 -23.14 -28.55 3.59
CA ASP A 673 -22.03 -27.72 4.09
C ASP A 673 -22.08 -27.52 5.61
N ALA A 674 -23.27 -27.35 6.19
CA ALA A 674 -23.43 -27.18 7.63
C ALA A 674 -23.24 -28.49 8.41
N ILE A 675 -23.83 -29.60 7.95
CA ILE A 675 -23.73 -30.92 8.61
C ILE A 675 -22.30 -31.47 8.50
N PHE A 676 -21.69 -31.36 7.33
CA PHE A 676 -20.37 -31.92 7.04
C PHE A 676 -19.27 -30.87 6.99
N LYS A 677 -19.41 -29.77 7.76
CA LYS A 677 -18.48 -28.63 7.75
C LYS A 677 -17.00 -29.03 7.93
N ASN A 678 -16.75 -30.07 8.74
CA ASN A 678 -15.40 -30.57 9.06
C ASN A 678 -14.96 -31.78 8.22
N VAL A 679 -15.73 -32.19 7.22
CA VAL A 679 -15.41 -33.33 6.34
C VAL A 679 -14.95 -32.79 4.97
N PRO A 680 -13.87 -33.31 4.37
CA PRO A 680 -13.44 -32.90 3.02
C PRO A 680 -14.53 -33.14 1.96
N CYS A 681 -14.62 -32.28 0.94
CA CYS A 681 -15.73 -32.30 -0.02
C CYS A 681 -15.89 -33.64 -0.76
N SER A 682 -14.79 -34.33 -1.09
CA SER A 682 -14.81 -35.61 -1.80
C SER A 682 -15.47 -36.75 -1.00
N HIS A 683 -15.53 -36.63 0.33
CA HIS A 683 -16.13 -37.62 1.22
C HIS A 683 -17.59 -37.33 1.57
N ARG A 684 -18.13 -36.19 1.13
CA ARG A 684 -19.52 -35.80 1.41
C ARG A 684 -20.49 -36.43 0.40
N PRO A 685 -21.73 -36.75 0.82
CA PRO A 685 -22.79 -37.07 -0.13
C PRO A 685 -23.02 -35.92 -1.12
N LYS A 686 -23.30 -36.21 -2.39
CA LYS A 686 -23.65 -35.18 -3.38
C LYS A 686 -25.11 -34.78 -3.22
N ALA A 687 -25.41 -33.49 -3.41
CA ALA A 687 -26.80 -33.00 -3.36
C ALA A 687 -27.73 -33.73 -4.33
N ALA A 688 -27.23 -34.19 -5.49
CA ALA A 688 -28.00 -34.95 -6.47
C ALA A 688 -28.47 -36.33 -5.97
N ASP A 689 -27.73 -36.93 -5.02
CA ASP A 689 -27.99 -38.27 -4.47
C ASP A 689 -28.88 -38.23 -3.22
N MET A 690 -29.25 -37.03 -2.77
CA MET A 690 -30.06 -36.79 -1.57
C MET A 690 -31.40 -36.13 -1.93
N ASP A 691 -32.45 -36.53 -1.22
CA ASP A 691 -33.76 -35.89 -1.22
C ASP A 691 -33.92 -35.04 0.05
N LEU A 692 -34.61 -33.90 -0.08
CA LEU A 692 -34.90 -33.00 1.04
C LEU A 692 -36.28 -33.33 1.62
N GLU A 693 -36.32 -33.90 2.83
CA GLU A 693 -37.56 -34.22 3.54
C GLU A 693 -37.93 -33.06 4.48
N TRP A 694 -39.09 -32.43 4.26
CA TRP A 694 -39.70 -31.49 5.19
C TRP A 694 -40.65 -32.21 6.16
N ARG A 695 -40.38 -32.06 7.47
CA ARG A 695 -41.15 -32.65 8.56
C ARG A 695 -42.06 -31.58 9.15
N GLN A 696 -43.36 -31.64 8.82
CA GLN A 696 -44.34 -30.67 9.29
C GLN A 696 -44.72 -30.92 10.76
N ALA A 697 -45.16 -29.86 11.45
CA ALA A 697 -45.67 -29.94 12.83
C ALA A 697 -46.91 -30.86 12.95
N SER A 698 -47.62 -31.12 11.86
CA SER A 698 -48.75 -32.05 11.77
C SER A 698 -48.34 -33.53 11.80
N GLY A 699 -47.03 -33.84 11.76
CA GLY A 699 -46.48 -35.19 11.62
C GLY A 699 -46.36 -35.67 10.17
N ALA A 700 -46.83 -34.88 9.20
CA ALA A 700 -46.67 -35.18 7.77
C ALA A 700 -45.22 -34.99 7.31
N ARG A 701 -44.74 -35.87 6.41
CA ARG A 701 -43.42 -35.79 5.78
C ARG A 701 -43.58 -35.60 4.28
N MET A 702 -42.88 -34.63 3.71
CA MET A 702 -42.95 -34.29 2.29
C MET A 702 -41.55 -34.20 1.69
N ILE A 703 -41.32 -34.85 0.56
CA ILE A 703 -40.07 -34.70 -0.19
C ILE A 703 -40.19 -33.49 -1.11
N LEU A 704 -39.25 -32.57 -0.99
CA LEU A 704 -39.14 -31.38 -1.83
C LEU A 704 -38.12 -31.64 -2.94
N GLN A 705 -38.48 -31.26 -4.17
CA GLN A 705 -37.63 -31.41 -5.35
C GLN A 705 -37.60 -30.11 -6.15
N ASP A 706 -36.52 -29.91 -6.93
CA ASP A 706 -36.35 -28.77 -7.83
C ASP A 706 -37.43 -28.74 -8.93
N GLU A 707 -37.89 -29.92 -9.33
CA GLU A 707 -39.03 -30.13 -10.23
C GLU A 707 -39.91 -31.24 -9.67
N ASP A 708 -41.22 -30.98 -9.63
CA ASP A 708 -42.24 -31.95 -9.26
C ASP A 708 -43.56 -31.64 -10.00
N ILE A 709 -44.63 -32.37 -9.67
CA ILE A 709 -45.95 -32.17 -10.29
C ILE A 709 -46.56 -30.79 -10.00
N THR A 710 -46.03 -30.04 -9.03
CA THR A 710 -46.52 -28.72 -8.65
C THR A 710 -45.75 -27.59 -9.32
N THR A 711 -44.69 -27.90 -10.07
CA THR A 711 -43.83 -26.92 -10.72
C THR A 711 -44.59 -26.03 -11.69
N LYS A 712 -44.39 -24.71 -11.57
CA LYS A 712 -45.08 -23.71 -12.39
C LYS A 712 -44.46 -23.60 -13.78
N ILE A 713 -45.30 -23.74 -14.81
CA ILE A 713 -44.95 -23.56 -16.22
C ILE A 713 -45.75 -22.37 -16.78
N GLU A 714 -45.06 -21.38 -17.33
CA GLU A 714 -45.63 -20.15 -17.91
C GLU A 714 -44.98 -19.84 -19.27
N ASN A 715 -45.75 -19.79 -20.36
CA ASN A 715 -45.28 -19.39 -21.70
C ASN A 715 -43.97 -20.08 -22.14
N ASP A 716 -43.94 -21.41 -22.12
CA ASP A 716 -42.77 -22.24 -22.44
C ASP A 716 -41.57 -22.06 -21.49
N TRP A 717 -41.79 -21.47 -20.31
CA TRP A 717 -40.80 -21.39 -19.24
C TRP A 717 -41.22 -22.17 -18.00
N LYS A 718 -40.36 -23.08 -17.54
CA LYS A 718 -40.54 -23.83 -16.29
C LYS A 718 -39.67 -23.22 -15.19
N ARG A 719 -40.29 -22.84 -14.08
CA ARG A 719 -39.58 -22.23 -12.94
C ARG A 719 -39.12 -23.30 -11.96
N LEU A 720 -37.85 -23.33 -11.58
CA LEU A 720 -37.38 -24.22 -10.52
C LEU A 720 -38.11 -23.94 -9.20
N ASN A 721 -38.49 -25.01 -8.51
CA ASN A 721 -39.16 -24.93 -7.23
C ASN A 721 -38.20 -24.38 -6.16
N THR A 722 -38.72 -23.52 -5.29
CA THR A 722 -38.00 -22.87 -4.19
C THR A 722 -38.70 -23.15 -2.87
N LEU A 723 -38.10 -22.83 -1.73
CA LEU A 723 -38.80 -22.97 -0.45
C LEU A 723 -40.04 -22.08 -0.34
N ALA A 724 -40.02 -20.91 -0.97
CA ALA A 724 -41.20 -20.05 -1.10
C ALA A 724 -42.32 -20.69 -1.93
N HIS A 725 -42.00 -21.54 -2.91
CA HIS A 725 -42.99 -22.29 -3.68
C HIS A 725 -43.78 -23.26 -2.79
N TYR A 726 -43.09 -23.98 -1.91
CA TYR A 726 -43.69 -24.89 -0.94
C TYR A 726 -44.19 -24.20 0.34
N GLN A 727 -43.98 -22.89 0.47
CA GLN A 727 -44.36 -22.07 1.63
C GLN A 727 -43.79 -22.60 2.96
N VAL A 728 -42.53 -23.07 2.95
CA VAL A 728 -41.86 -23.58 4.15
C VAL A 728 -41.67 -22.45 5.17
N PRO A 729 -42.20 -22.57 6.40
CA PRO A 729 -42.07 -21.55 7.43
C PRO A 729 -40.69 -21.57 8.09
N ASP A 730 -40.32 -20.43 8.69
CA ASP A 730 -39.11 -20.28 9.50
C ASP A 730 -39.12 -21.24 10.71
N GLY A 731 -37.97 -21.81 11.06
CA GLY A 731 -37.83 -22.82 12.12
C GLY A 731 -38.32 -24.22 11.74
N SER A 732 -38.62 -24.48 10.47
CA SER A 732 -39.06 -25.82 10.02
C SER A 732 -37.98 -26.88 10.20
N VAL A 733 -38.41 -28.08 10.59
CA VAL A 733 -37.54 -29.25 10.70
C VAL A 733 -37.41 -29.94 9.34
N VAL A 734 -36.18 -30.16 8.90
CA VAL A 734 -35.87 -30.84 7.63
C VAL A 734 -34.83 -31.94 7.83
N ALA A 735 -34.79 -32.92 6.94
CA ALA A 735 -33.79 -33.97 6.93
C ALA A 735 -33.31 -34.25 5.50
N LEU A 736 -32.03 -34.59 5.34
CA LEU A 736 -31.52 -35.15 4.10
C LEU A 736 -31.67 -36.67 4.15
N VAL A 737 -32.33 -37.25 3.14
CA VAL A 737 -32.50 -38.70 3.03
C VAL A 737 -31.90 -39.20 1.72
N SER A 738 -31.24 -40.36 1.74
CA SER A 738 -30.70 -40.93 0.51
C SER A 738 -31.83 -41.27 -0.45
N LYS A 739 -31.67 -40.87 -1.72
CA LYS A 739 -32.66 -41.09 -2.75
C LYS A 739 -32.85 -42.59 -3.00
N GLN A 740 -33.99 -43.13 -2.59
CA GLN A 740 -34.31 -44.54 -2.85
C GLN A 740 -34.59 -44.71 -4.35
N VAL A 741 -33.74 -45.45 -5.06
CA VAL A 741 -34.04 -45.89 -6.43
C VAL A 741 -35.12 -46.95 -6.34
N THR A 742 -36.39 -46.55 -6.36
CA THR A 742 -37.50 -47.48 -6.51
C THR A 742 -37.39 -48.14 -7.88
N ALA A 743 -37.25 -49.48 -7.86
CA ALA A 743 -37.10 -50.33 -9.04
C ALA A 743 -38.26 -50.25 -10.08
N TYR A 744 -39.26 -49.40 -9.86
CA TYR A 744 -40.37 -49.18 -10.78
C TYR A 744 -40.03 -48.32 -12.01
N ASN A 745 -38.96 -47.51 -11.97
CA ASN A 745 -38.50 -46.75 -13.14
C ASN A 745 -37.44 -47.51 -13.99
N ALA A 746 -37.14 -48.76 -13.65
CA ALA A 746 -36.18 -49.59 -14.40
C ALA A 746 -36.79 -50.27 -15.65
N VAL A 747 -38.11 -50.19 -15.86
CA VAL A 747 -38.80 -50.98 -16.91
C VAL A 747 -39.01 -50.20 -18.22
N ASN A 748 -38.82 -48.87 -18.25
CA ASN A 748 -38.95 -48.10 -19.50
C ASN A 748 -37.63 -47.74 -20.20
N ASN A 749 -36.49 -48.19 -19.69
CA ASN A 749 -35.18 -48.05 -20.35
C ASN A 749 -34.52 -49.41 -20.63
N SER A 750 -35.30 -50.41 -21.02
CA SER A 750 -34.77 -51.72 -21.45
C SER A 750 -34.53 -51.77 -22.96
N THR A 751 -33.48 -51.11 -23.43
CA THR A 751 -32.65 -51.62 -24.53
C THR A 751 -31.25 -51.02 -24.45
N VAL A 752 -30.26 -51.92 -24.46
CA VAL A 752 -28.80 -51.72 -24.50
C VAL A 752 -28.10 -51.83 -23.14
N SER A 753 -27.52 -53.01 -22.95
CA SER A 753 -26.64 -53.43 -21.86
C SER A 753 -25.55 -52.42 -21.53
N ARG A 754 -25.51 -52.02 -20.25
CA ARG A 754 -24.41 -51.30 -19.60
C ARG A 754 -23.18 -52.19 -19.44
N THR A 755 -22.51 -52.54 -20.54
CA THR A 755 -21.13 -53.07 -20.52
C THR A 755 -20.31 -52.68 -21.75
N SER A 756 -20.83 -51.82 -22.65
CA SER A 756 -20.14 -51.49 -23.92
C SER A 756 -19.96 -49.98 -24.17
N ALA A 757 -20.56 -49.11 -23.36
CA ALA A 757 -20.51 -47.66 -23.57
C ALA A 757 -19.26 -46.97 -22.98
N SER A 758 -18.44 -47.67 -22.18
CA SER A 758 -17.17 -47.13 -21.67
C SER A 758 -16.00 -47.24 -22.66
N LYS A 759 -16.16 -47.94 -23.78
CA LYS A 759 -15.11 -48.07 -24.82
C LYS A 759 -15.29 -47.16 -26.03
N TYR A 760 -16.48 -46.60 -26.27
CA TYR A 760 -16.70 -45.71 -27.42
C TYR A 760 -16.64 -44.21 -27.10
N GLU A 761 -16.70 -43.82 -25.82
CA GLU A 761 -16.55 -42.41 -25.43
C GLU A 761 -15.07 -41.95 -25.38
N ASN A 762 -14.13 -42.89 -25.39
CA ASN A 762 -12.69 -42.61 -25.42
C ASN A 762 -12.11 -42.39 -26.83
N MET A 763 -12.91 -42.48 -27.90
CA MET A 763 -12.40 -42.32 -29.28
C MET A 763 -12.77 -40.99 -29.97
N ILE A 764 -13.54 -40.09 -29.34
CA ILE A 764 -13.90 -38.78 -29.94
C ILE A 764 -13.45 -37.61 -29.04
N ARG A 765 -12.20 -37.62 -28.56
CA ARG A 765 -11.57 -36.44 -27.90
C ARG A 765 -10.29 -35.92 -28.57
N TYR A 766 -9.98 -36.39 -29.78
CA TYR A 766 -8.81 -35.96 -30.55
C TYR A 766 -9.12 -35.02 -31.71
N THR A 767 -10.15 -34.17 -31.64
CA THR A 767 -10.33 -33.04 -32.57
C THR A 767 -11.14 -31.92 -31.91
N GLY A 768 -10.48 -30.96 -31.25
CA GLY A 768 -11.14 -29.76 -30.71
C GLY A 768 -10.20 -28.92 -29.84
N SER A 769 -10.02 -27.64 -30.20
CA SER A 769 -9.12 -26.68 -29.55
C SER A 769 -9.32 -26.56 -28.03
N PRO A 770 -8.23 -26.49 -27.23
CA PRO A 770 -8.28 -26.04 -25.85
C PRO A 770 -8.00 -24.53 -25.79
N ASP A 771 -8.97 -23.71 -26.22
CA ASP A 771 -8.94 -22.27 -26.00
C ASP A 771 -10.02 -21.87 -24.99
N SER A 772 -9.57 -21.32 -23.86
CA SER A 772 -10.35 -20.73 -22.78
C SER A 772 -11.30 -21.66 -22.01
N LEU A 773 -10.99 -21.87 -20.72
CA LEU A 773 -12.00 -22.08 -19.68
C LEU A 773 -12.81 -20.79 -19.48
N ARG A 774 -13.49 -20.33 -20.54
CA ARG A 774 -14.69 -19.52 -20.41
C ARG A 774 -15.77 -20.46 -19.92
N SER A 775 -16.34 -20.15 -18.75
CA SER A 775 -17.74 -20.40 -18.39
C SER A 775 -18.46 -21.36 -19.34
N ARG A 776 -18.19 -22.66 -19.21
CA ARG A 776 -19.22 -23.64 -19.52
C ARG A 776 -20.09 -23.72 -18.27
N THR A 777 -20.98 -22.74 -18.12
CA THR A 777 -22.35 -23.10 -17.79
C THR A 777 -22.68 -24.30 -18.68
N PRO A 778 -23.25 -25.40 -18.18
CA PRO A 778 -23.82 -26.36 -19.09
C PRO A 778 -24.78 -25.56 -19.96
N MET A 779 -24.47 -25.42 -21.26
CA MET A 779 -25.53 -25.16 -22.22
C MET A 779 -26.37 -26.42 -22.14
N ILE A 780 -27.36 -26.38 -21.25
CA ILE A 780 -28.50 -27.25 -21.36
C ILE A 780 -29.16 -26.76 -22.64
N THR A 781 -28.82 -27.45 -23.72
CA THR A 781 -29.74 -27.79 -24.80
C THR A 781 -31.15 -27.78 -24.21
N PRO A 782 -32.12 -27.05 -24.80
CA PRO A 782 -33.52 -27.21 -24.38
C PRO A 782 -33.75 -28.70 -24.25
N ASP A 783 -34.40 -29.13 -23.17
CA ASP A 783 -34.81 -30.51 -23.03
C ASP A 783 -35.43 -30.90 -24.38
N LEU A 784 -34.67 -31.67 -25.17
CA LEU A 784 -34.90 -31.77 -26.62
C LEU A 784 -36.23 -32.52 -26.87
N GLU A 785 -36.77 -33.11 -25.80
CA GLU A 785 -38.03 -33.81 -25.71
C GLU A 785 -39.24 -32.90 -25.39
N SER A 786 -39.07 -31.73 -24.74
CA SER A 786 -40.21 -30.90 -24.27
C SER A 786 -40.27 -29.47 -24.81
N GLY A 787 -39.17 -28.89 -25.31
CA GLY A 787 -39.15 -27.53 -25.87
C GLY A 787 -39.32 -26.38 -24.85
N VAL A 788 -39.35 -26.69 -23.55
CA VAL A 788 -39.55 -25.73 -22.45
C VAL A 788 -38.20 -25.25 -21.90
N LYS A 789 -38.05 -23.93 -21.68
CA LYS A 789 -36.83 -23.31 -21.11
C LYS A 789 -36.92 -23.23 -19.58
N MET A 790 -35.84 -23.59 -18.89
CA MET A 790 -35.77 -23.52 -17.41
C MET A 790 -35.33 -22.13 -16.93
N TRP A 791 -35.88 -21.65 -15.83
CA TRP A 791 -35.43 -20.42 -15.15
C TRP A 791 -35.59 -20.51 -13.62
N HIS A 792 -34.86 -19.67 -12.88
CA HIS A 792 -34.96 -19.60 -11.42
C HIS A 792 -35.47 -18.23 -10.93
N LEU A 793 -34.59 -17.23 -10.93
CA LEU A 793 -34.85 -15.86 -10.51
C LEU A 793 -34.92 -14.91 -11.70
N VAL A 794 -34.08 -15.13 -12.71
CA VAL A 794 -33.92 -14.27 -13.88
C VAL A 794 -34.44 -14.95 -15.14
N LYS A 795 -35.47 -14.38 -15.79
CA LYS A 795 -35.88 -14.75 -17.16
C LYS A 795 -35.06 -13.93 -18.16
N ASN A 796 -34.17 -14.58 -18.91
CA ASN A 796 -33.54 -13.95 -20.07
C ASN A 796 -34.55 -13.97 -21.23
N HIS A 797 -35.36 -12.91 -21.38
CA HIS A 797 -36.14 -12.75 -22.61
C HIS A 797 -35.18 -12.62 -23.80
N GLU A 798 -35.43 -13.40 -24.86
CA GLU A 798 -34.80 -13.22 -26.17
C GLU A 798 -35.15 -11.82 -26.70
N HIS A 799 -34.33 -10.83 -26.36
CA HIS A 799 -34.18 -9.66 -27.21
C HIS A 799 -33.27 -10.07 -28.36
N GLY A 800 -33.86 -10.15 -29.55
CA GLY A 800 -33.19 -10.59 -30.77
C GLY A 800 -31.89 -9.83 -31.05
N ASP A 801 -30.93 -10.57 -31.58
CA ASP A 801 -29.83 -10.11 -32.43
C ASP A 801 -29.20 -8.75 -32.08
N GLN A 802 -28.83 -8.55 -30.82
CA GLN A 802 -27.73 -7.64 -30.49
C GLN A 802 -26.52 -8.47 -30.08
N LYS A 803 -25.56 -8.53 -31.02
CA LYS A 803 -24.21 -9.07 -30.86
C LYS A 803 -23.73 -8.91 -29.41
N GLU A 804 -23.23 -9.99 -28.82
CA GLU A 804 -22.60 -10.07 -27.49
C GLU A 804 -21.48 -9.03 -27.22
N GLY A 805 -21.14 -8.18 -28.17
CA GLY A 805 -20.17 -7.09 -28.04
C GLY A 805 -20.68 -5.77 -27.47
N ASP A 806 -21.99 -5.56 -27.30
CA ASP A 806 -22.54 -4.24 -26.88
C ASP A 806 -23.02 -4.17 -25.41
N ARG A 807 -22.84 -5.26 -24.63
CA ARG A 807 -23.12 -5.24 -23.18
C ARG A 807 -22.10 -4.44 -22.36
N GLY A 808 -20.95 -4.09 -22.95
CA GLY A 808 -19.86 -3.37 -22.26
C GLY A 808 -19.95 -1.85 -22.24
N SER A 809 -20.97 -1.23 -22.86
CA SER A 809 -20.98 0.23 -23.11
C SER A 809 -22.00 1.05 -22.29
N LYS A 810 -22.83 0.41 -21.46
CA LYS A 810 -23.79 1.11 -20.59
C LYS A 810 -23.28 1.12 -19.15
N MET A 811 -22.98 2.32 -18.63
CA MET A 811 -22.67 2.54 -17.22
C MET A 811 -23.60 1.68 -16.34
N VAL A 812 -23.00 0.84 -15.51
CA VAL A 812 -23.66 0.16 -14.40
C VAL A 812 -24.46 1.20 -13.63
N SER A 813 -25.75 0.95 -13.39
CA SER A 813 -26.55 1.89 -12.59
C SER A 813 -25.89 2.07 -11.21
N GLU A 814 -26.01 3.26 -10.62
CA GLU A 814 -25.43 3.60 -9.32
C GLU A 814 -25.79 2.57 -8.23
N ILE A 815 -26.98 1.99 -8.31
CA ILE A 815 -27.51 0.95 -7.41
C ILE A 815 -26.75 -0.38 -7.56
N TYR A 816 -26.23 -0.71 -8.73
CA TYR A 816 -25.48 -1.94 -8.95
C TYR A 816 -24.00 -1.79 -8.58
N LEU A 817 -23.42 -0.61 -8.82
CA LEU A 817 -22.04 -0.31 -8.44
C LEU A 817 -21.86 -0.31 -6.92
N THR A 818 -22.83 0.22 -6.17
CA THR A 818 -22.84 0.17 -4.69
C THR A 818 -22.84 -1.27 -4.15
N ARG A 819 -23.49 -2.22 -4.83
CA ARG A 819 -23.47 -3.65 -4.45
C ARG A 819 -22.10 -4.29 -4.67
N LEU A 820 -21.45 -3.98 -5.79
CA LEU A 820 -20.08 -4.43 -6.08
C LEU A 820 -19.11 -3.85 -5.06
N LEU A 821 -19.21 -2.55 -4.76
CA LEU A 821 -18.39 -1.87 -3.75
C LEU A 821 -18.62 -2.44 -2.35
N ALA A 822 -19.87 -2.73 -1.97
CA ALA A 822 -20.19 -3.35 -0.69
C ALA A 822 -19.54 -4.74 -0.56
N THR A 823 -19.64 -5.55 -1.61
CA THR A 823 -19.02 -6.88 -1.66
C THR A 823 -17.49 -6.79 -1.62
N LYS A 824 -16.90 -5.85 -2.37
CA LYS A 824 -15.45 -5.56 -2.38
C LYS A 824 -14.97 -5.13 -0.99
N GLY A 825 -15.64 -4.17 -0.37
CA GLY A 825 -15.30 -3.67 0.95
C GLY A 825 -15.36 -4.76 2.02
N THR A 826 -16.35 -5.65 1.94
CA THR A 826 -16.50 -6.79 2.86
C THR A 826 -15.38 -7.84 2.69
N LEU A 827 -14.88 -8.06 1.48
CA LEU A 827 -13.86 -9.08 1.19
C LEU A 827 -12.41 -8.54 1.22
N GLN A 828 -12.23 -7.22 1.34
CA GLN A 828 -10.95 -6.52 1.16
C GLN A 828 -9.84 -7.10 2.02
N LYS A 829 -10.09 -7.31 3.33
CA LYS A 829 -9.06 -7.78 4.27
C LYS A 829 -8.51 -9.17 3.90
N PHE A 830 -9.37 -10.08 3.45
CA PHE A 830 -8.94 -11.42 3.00
C PHE A 830 -8.09 -11.36 1.72
N VAL A 831 -8.37 -10.41 0.83
CA VAL A 831 -7.55 -10.15 -0.36
C VAL A 831 -6.19 -9.58 0.04
N ASP A 832 -6.17 -8.60 0.95
CA ASP A 832 -4.95 -7.99 1.47
C ASP A 832 -4.06 -9.03 2.14
N ASP A 833 -4.62 -9.85 3.04
CA ASP A 833 -3.88 -10.88 3.78
C ASP A 833 -3.24 -11.92 2.86
N LEU A 834 -3.96 -12.32 1.80
CA LEU A 834 -3.42 -13.23 0.79
C LEU A 834 -2.28 -12.58 -0.01
N PHE A 835 -2.47 -11.35 -0.48
CA PHE A 835 -1.47 -10.66 -1.31
C PHE A 835 -0.21 -10.32 -0.50
N GLU A 836 -0.38 -9.85 0.74
CA GLU A 836 0.71 -9.57 1.67
C GLU A 836 1.51 -10.84 1.95
N THR A 837 0.84 -11.97 2.22
CA THR A 837 1.52 -13.26 2.45
C THR A 837 2.31 -13.71 1.21
N ILE A 838 1.72 -13.63 0.01
CA ILE A 838 2.39 -14.02 -1.24
C ILE A 838 3.61 -13.13 -1.55
N PHE A 839 3.53 -11.82 -1.29
CA PHE A 839 4.60 -10.85 -1.55
C PHE A 839 5.45 -10.52 -0.32
N SER A 840 5.55 -11.46 0.63
CA SER A 840 6.41 -11.33 1.80
C SER A 840 7.69 -12.17 1.68
N THR A 841 8.80 -11.64 2.19
CA THR A 841 10.09 -12.34 2.28
C THR A 841 10.27 -13.09 3.59
N ALA A 842 9.48 -12.74 4.60
CA ALA A 842 9.39 -13.43 5.88
C ALA A 842 7.95 -13.31 6.41
N HIS A 843 7.24 -14.43 6.57
CA HIS A 843 5.88 -14.46 7.14
C HIS A 843 5.84 -15.41 8.33
N ARG A 844 5.37 -14.95 9.49
CA ARG A 844 5.31 -15.74 10.74
C ARG A 844 6.62 -16.48 11.10
N GLY A 845 7.78 -15.90 10.76
CA GLY A 845 9.10 -16.49 11.03
C GLY A 845 9.58 -17.54 10.00
N SER A 846 8.78 -17.86 8.98
CA SER A 846 9.20 -18.68 7.83
C SER A 846 10.05 -17.87 6.86
N ALA A 847 11.12 -18.47 6.33
CA ALA A 847 11.99 -17.87 5.31
C ALA A 847 11.39 -18.02 3.90
N LEU A 848 11.74 -17.11 3.00
CA LEU A 848 11.41 -17.19 1.57
C LEU A 848 11.78 -18.57 0.98
N PRO A 849 10.91 -19.19 0.15
CA PRO A 849 11.24 -20.43 -0.54
C PRO A 849 12.50 -20.31 -1.40
N LEU A 850 13.45 -21.23 -1.22
CA LEU A 850 14.74 -21.26 -1.93
C LEU A 850 14.57 -21.23 -3.44
N ALA A 851 13.55 -21.92 -3.96
CA ALA A 851 13.22 -21.96 -5.38
C ALA A 851 12.96 -20.58 -6.00
N ILE A 852 12.34 -19.66 -5.24
CA ILE A 852 12.04 -18.30 -5.72
C ILE A 852 13.33 -17.51 -5.85
N LYS A 853 14.15 -17.49 -4.80
CA LYS A 853 15.45 -16.80 -4.81
C LYS A 853 16.34 -17.32 -5.92
N TYR A 854 16.49 -18.65 -6.01
CA TYR A 854 17.35 -19.29 -7.01
C TYR A 854 16.95 -18.98 -8.45
N MET A 855 15.65 -19.05 -8.76
CA MET A 855 15.16 -18.75 -10.12
C MET A 855 15.21 -17.24 -10.43
N PHE A 856 14.99 -16.37 -9.44
CA PHE A 856 15.09 -14.92 -9.64
C PHE A 856 16.54 -14.47 -9.86
N ASP A 857 17.49 -15.05 -9.13
CA ASP A 857 18.92 -14.82 -9.34
C ASP A 857 19.33 -15.28 -10.74
N PHE A 858 18.87 -16.46 -11.18
CA PHE A 858 19.09 -16.91 -12.55
C PHE A 858 18.57 -15.92 -13.59
N LEU A 859 17.36 -15.36 -13.42
CA LEU A 859 16.81 -14.36 -14.35
C LEU A 859 17.61 -13.06 -14.34
N ASP A 860 18.11 -12.63 -13.18
CA ASP A 860 18.96 -11.45 -13.06
C ASP A 860 20.32 -11.70 -13.75
N GLU A 861 20.94 -12.87 -13.55
CA GLU A 861 22.18 -13.29 -14.23
C GLU A 861 22.01 -13.34 -15.77
N GLN A 862 20.89 -13.86 -16.26
CA GLN A 862 20.61 -13.85 -17.71
C GLN A 862 20.43 -12.41 -18.21
N ALA A 863 19.76 -11.54 -17.47
CA ALA A 863 19.67 -10.13 -17.85
C ALA A 863 21.05 -9.45 -17.90
N ASP A 864 21.92 -9.73 -16.92
CA ASP A 864 23.30 -9.24 -16.88
C ASP A 864 24.15 -9.75 -18.05
N LYS A 865 24.08 -11.06 -18.37
CA LYS A 865 24.75 -11.68 -19.52
C LYS A 865 24.42 -10.98 -20.84
N HIS A 866 23.19 -10.47 -20.98
CA HIS A 866 22.71 -9.76 -22.17
C HIS A 866 22.81 -8.24 -22.07
N ASN A 867 23.49 -7.69 -21.06
CA ASN A 867 23.63 -6.25 -20.80
C ASN A 867 22.28 -5.51 -20.63
N ILE A 868 21.25 -6.18 -20.10
CA ILE A 868 19.93 -5.59 -19.85
C ILE A 868 19.92 -4.95 -18.45
N HIS A 869 20.05 -3.62 -18.44
CA HIS A 869 20.07 -2.81 -17.21
C HIS A 869 18.72 -2.14 -16.90
N ASP A 870 17.71 -2.27 -17.76
CA ASP A 870 16.35 -1.76 -17.50
C ASP A 870 15.68 -2.60 -16.39
N PRO A 871 15.44 -2.04 -15.18
CA PRO A 871 14.83 -2.78 -14.07
C PRO A 871 13.41 -3.24 -14.38
N HIS A 872 12.68 -2.55 -15.28
CA HIS A 872 11.35 -2.97 -15.69
C HIS A 872 11.35 -4.26 -16.50
N VAL A 873 12.43 -4.58 -17.23
CA VAL A 873 12.57 -5.86 -17.94
C VAL A 873 12.70 -6.99 -16.92
N ARG A 874 13.61 -6.86 -15.95
CA ARG A 874 13.80 -7.87 -14.88
C ARG A 874 12.53 -8.06 -14.06
N HIS A 875 11.85 -6.97 -13.68
CA HIS A 875 10.54 -7.01 -13.04
C HIS A 875 9.53 -7.80 -13.88
N THR A 876 9.46 -7.53 -15.19
CA THR A 876 8.52 -8.21 -16.08
C THR A 876 8.81 -9.70 -16.17
N TRP A 877 10.09 -10.10 -16.27
CA TRP A 877 10.48 -11.51 -16.29
C TRP A 877 10.10 -12.23 -14.99
N LYS A 878 10.38 -11.61 -13.83
CA LYS A 878 9.99 -12.13 -12.51
C LYS A 878 8.47 -12.28 -12.39
N SER A 879 7.68 -11.27 -12.77
CA SER A 879 6.21 -11.33 -12.78
C SER A 879 5.69 -12.42 -13.72
N ASN A 880 6.22 -12.50 -14.94
CA ASN A 880 5.82 -13.47 -15.95
C ASN A 880 6.19 -14.91 -15.58
N CYS A 881 7.24 -15.14 -14.80
CA CYS A 881 7.71 -16.48 -14.46
C CYS A 881 6.95 -17.10 -13.28
N LEU A 882 6.61 -16.32 -12.26
CA LEU A 882 6.07 -16.85 -10.99
C LEU A 882 4.65 -16.32 -10.71
N PRO A 883 4.41 -15.03 -10.35
CA PRO A 883 3.07 -14.55 -10.01
C PRO A 883 2.01 -14.84 -11.07
N LEU A 884 2.30 -14.50 -12.34
CA LEU A 884 1.33 -14.59 -13.42
C LEU A 884 1.05 -16.03 -13.90
N ARG A 885 1.85 -17.01 -13.46
CA ARG A 885 1.74 -18.41 -13.87
C ARG A 885 1.29 -19.32 -12.73
N PHE A 886 2.04 -19.27 -11.64
CA PHE A 886 1.79 -20.12 -10.49
C PHE A 886 0.66 -19.53 -9.62
N TRP A 887 0.87 -18.32 -9.08
CA TRP A 887 -0.05 -17.73 -8.10
C TRP A 887 -1.43 -17.42 -8.68
N VAL A 888 -1.51 -16.83 -9.88
CA VAL A 888 -2.79 -16.62 -10.58
C VAL A 888 -3.57 -17.93 -10.74
N ASN A 889 -2.88 -19.03 -11.04
CA ASN A 889 -3.52 -20.33 -11.19
C ASN A 889 -4.03 -20.87 -9.85
N MET A 890 -3.27 -20.71 -8.76
CA MET A 890 -3.70 -21.11 -7.40
C MET A 890 -4.89 -20.28 -6.90
N ILE A 891 -4.87 -18.95 -7.13
CA ILE A 891 -5.97 -18.04 -6.75
C ILE A 891 -7.24 -18.37 -7.52
N LYS A 892 -7.14 -18.58 -8.84
CA LYS A 892 -8.30 -18.91 -9.68
C LYS A 892 -8.82 -20.33 -9.40
N ASN A 893 -7.95 -21.26 -9.04
CA ASN A 893 -8.28 -22.67 -8.85
C ASN A 893 -7.87 -23.18 -7.46
N PRO A 894 -8.51 -22.68 -6.38
CA PRO A 894 -8.21 -23.13 -5.02
C PRO A 894 -8.51 -24.62 -4.83
N GLN A 895 -9.40 -25.22 -5.64
CA GLN A 895 -9.65 -26.66 -5.66
C GLN A 895 -8.44 -27.47 -6.15
N PHE A 896 -7.38 -26.85 -6.66
CA PHE A 896 -6.11 -27.55 -6.90
C PHE A 896 -5.33 -27.79 -5.61
N VAL A 897 -5.54 -26.97 -4.58
CA VAL A 897 -4.85 -27.03 -3.29
C VAL A 897 -5.70 -27.69 -2.22
N PHE A 898 -7.03 -27.47 -2.26
CA PHE A 898 -7.96 -27.94 -1.24
C PHE A 898 -9.01 -28.89 -1.81
N ASP A 899 -9.49 -29.81 -0.97
CA ASP A 899 -10.63 -30.66 -1.29
C ASP A 899 -11.96 -29.91 -1.06
N ILE A 900 -12.25 -29.02 -2.00
CA ILE A 900 -13.41 -28.11 -1.98
C ILE A 900 -14.17 -28.16 -3.30
N HIS A 901 -15.46 -27.87 -3.24
CA HIS A 901 -16.29 -27.62 -4.42
C HIS A 901 -16.34 -26.12 -4.74
N LYS A 902 -15.88 -25.75 -5.93
CA LYS A 902 -15.94 -24.37 -6.44
C LYS A 902 -17.14 -24.19 -7.36
N ASN A 903 -18.13 -23.40 -6.92
CA ASN A 903 -19.29 -23.06 -7.75
C ASN A 903 -19.00 -21.94 -8.76
N SER A 904 -19.93 -21.73 -9.70
CA SER A 904 -19.78 -20.78 -10.82
C SER A 904 -19.57 -19.32 -10.38
N ILE A 905 -20.33 -18.86 -9.38
CA ILE A 905 -20.21 -17.47 -8.88
C ILE A 905 -18.89 -17.24 -8.15
N THR A 906 -18.41 -18.23 -7.38
CA THR A 906 -17.12 -18.16 -6.68
C THR A 906 -15.97 -18.11 -7.68
N ASP A 907 -16.03 -18.90 -8.77
CA ASP A 907 -15.05 -18.83 -9.86
C ASP A 907 -14.99 -17.44 -10.51
N ALA A 908 -16.14 -16.81 -10.74
CA ALA A 908 -16.21 -15.46 -11.30
C ALA A 908 -15.58 -14.42 -10.35
N CYS A 909 -15.83 -14.53 -9.04
CA CYS A 909 -15.25 -13.62 -8.04
C CYS A 909 -13.74 -13.82 -7.87
N LEU A 910 -13.26 -15.07 -7.81
CA LEU A 910 -11.83 -15.38 -7.77
C LEU A 910 -11.11 -14.91 -9.04
N SER A 911 -11.78 -14.94 -10.20
CA SER A 911 -11.24 -14.39 -11.45
C SER A 911 -11.03 -12.87 -11.38
N VAL A 912 -11.93 -12.15 -10.70
CA VAL A 912 -11.76 -10.71 -10.44
C VAL A 912 -10.54 -10.46 -9.54
N VAL A 913 -10.42 -11.20 -8.43
CA VAL A 913 -9.26 -11.09 -7.52
C VAL A 913 -7.96 -11.44 -8.24
N ALA A 914 -7.93 -12.52 -9.01
CA ALA A 914 -6.78 -12.91 -9.80
C ALA A 914 -6.39 -11.83 -10.83
N GLN A 915 -7.36 -11.16 -11.46
CA GLN A 915 -7.07 -10.05 -12.36
C GLN A 915 -6.46 -8.84 -11.63
N THR A 916 -6.96 -8.51 -10.44
CA THR A 916 -6.35 -7.48 -9.58
C THR A 916 -4.91 -7.84 -9.19
N PHE A 917 -4.66 -9.11 -8.86
CA PHE A 917 -3.31 -9.63 -8.58
C PHE A 917 -2.38 -9.46 -9.79
N MET A 918 -2.87 -9.78 -11.00
CA MET A 918 -2.12 -9.59 -12.25
C MET A 918 -1.82 -8.12 -12.52
N ASP A 919 -2.78 -7.22 -12.34
CA ASP A 919 -2.61 -5.78 -12.55
C ASP A 919 -1.59 -5.17 -11.57
N SER A 920 -1.49 -5.74 -10.36
CA SER A 920 -0.50 -5.38 -9.33
C SER A 920 0.93 -5.76 -9.74
N CYS A 921 1.10 -6.78 -10.57
CA CYS A 921 2.40 -7.24 -11.07
C CYS A 921 2.86 -6.50 -12.34
N SER A 922 2.09 -5.53 -12.85
CA SER A 922 2.38 -4.82 -14.10
C SER A 922 3.18 -3.55 -13.89
N THR A 923 4.18 -3.30 -14.73
CA THR A 923 4.94 -2.04 -14.76
C THR A 923 4.23 -0.93 -15.55
N SER A 924 3.11 -1.21 -16.22
CA SER A 924 2.40 -0.20 -17.02
C SER A 924 1.58 0.74 -16.14
N GLU A 925 1.56 2.04 -16.48
CA GLU A 925 0.68 3.01 -15.83
C GLU A 925 -0.80 2.63 -15.98
N HIS A 926 -1.55 2.77 -14.89
CA HIS A 926 -2.97 2.41 -14.85
C HIS A 926 -3.81 3.59 -15.37
N ARG A 927 -4.15 3.59 -16.68
CA ARG A 927 -5.05 4.59 -17.26
C ARG A 927 -6.49 4.13 -17.12
N LEU A 928 -7.23 4.78 -16.22
CA LEU A 928 -8.67 4.54 -16.04
C LEU A 928 -9.45 5.45 -17.00
N GLY A 929 -10.58 4.95 -17.49
CA GLY A 929 -11.52 5.68 -18.32
C GLY A 929 -12.93 5.14 -18.12
N LYS A 930 -13.90 5.74 -18.80
CA LYS A 930 -15.30 5.29 -18.74
C LYS A 930 -15.49 3.86 -19.26
N ASP A 931 -14.63 3.44 -20.20
CA ASP A 931 -14.66 2.12 -20.82
C ASP A 931 -13.73 1.11 -20.11
N SER A 932 -13.18 1.47 -18.94
CA SER A 932 -12.37 0.54 -18.16
C SER A 932 -13.25 -0.58 -17.58
N PRO A 933 -12.80 -1.84 -17.64
CA PRO A 933 -13.49 -2.96 -17.02
C PRO A 933 -13.82 -2.71 -15.55
N SER A 934 -15.00 -3.14 -15.09
CA SER A 934 -15.47 -2.87 -13.72
C SER A 934 -14.55 -3.39 -12.63
N ASN A 935 -13.90 -4.54 -12.82
CA ASN A 935 -12.89 -5.04 -11.89
C ASN A 935 -11.68 -4.09 -11.74
N LYS A 936 -11.26 -3.42 -12.81
CA LYS A 936 -10.19 -2.42 -12.74
C LYS A 936 -10.63 -1.15 -12.02
N LEU A 937 -11.89 -0.75 -12.20
CA LEU A 937 -12.47 0.37 -11.46
C LEU A 937 -12.59 0.05 -9.96
N LEU A 938 -13.06 -1.16 -9.60
CA LEU A 938 -13.28 -1.58 -8.22
C LEU A 938 -12.00 -1.55 -7.36
N TYR A 939 -10.85 -1.94 -7.91
CA TYR A 939 -9.58 -2.00 -7.19
C TYR A 939 -8.57 -0.90 -7.60
N ALA A 940 -9.05 0.13 -8.32
CA ALA A 940 -8.20 1.20 -8.86
C ALA A 940 -7.33 1.89 -7.80
N LYS A 941 -7.86 2.07 -6.58
CA LYS A 941 -7.16 2.73 -5.46
C LYS A 941 -6.15 1.83 -4.77
N ASP A 942 -6.36 0.51 -4.79
CA ASP A 942 -5.54 -0.46 -4.07
C ASP A 942 -4.33 -0.90 -4.90
N ILE A 943 -4.48 -0.97 -6.23
CA ILE A 943 -3.42 -1.40 -7.16
C ILE A 943 -2.09 -0.66 -6.97
N PRO A 944 -2.03 0.68 -6.80
CA PRO A 944 -0.76 1.37 -6.51
C PRO A 944 -0.06 0.87 -5.24
N SER A 945 -0.81 0.54 -4.18
CA SER A 945 -0.25 -0.03 -2.95
C SER A 945 0.32 -1.42 -3.20
N TYR A 946 -0.43 -2.28 -3.90
CA TYR A 946 0.04 -3.63 -4.24
C TYR A 946 1.26 -3.61 -5.17
N LYS A 947 1.33 -2.67 -6.12
CA LYS A 947 2.54 -2.48 -6.95
C LYS A 947 3.76 -2.16 -6.10
N ASN A 948 3.62 -1.29 -5.11
CA ASN A 948 4.71 -1.00 -4.17
C ASN A 948 5.14 -2.25 -3.38
N TRP A 949 4.20 -3.13 -3.01
CA TRP A 949 4.53 -4.41 -2.36
C TRP A 949 5.33 -5.33 -3.29
N VAL A 950 4.93 -5.45 -4.56
CA VAL A 950 5.64 -6.27 -5.57
C VAL A 950 7.05 -5.73 -5.83
N GLU A 951 7.20 -4.40 -5.98
CA GLU A 951 8.50 -3.76 -6.19
C GLU A 951 9.42 -3.97 -4.98
N ARG A 952 8.90 -3.81 -3.76
CA ARG A 952 9.63 -4.11 -2.53
C ARG A 952 10.02 -5.58 -2.44
N TYR A 953 9.09 -6.50 -2.72
CA TYR A 953 9.32 -7.94 -2.71
C TYR A 953 10.49 -8.34 -3.63
N TYR A 954 10.50 -7.86 -4.87
CA TYR A 954 11.60 -8.13 -5.80
C TYR A 954 12.92 -7.47 -5.37
N SER A 955 12.87 -6.26 -4.81
CA SER A 955 14.05 -5.57 -4.29
C SER A 955 14.67 -6.32 -3.10
N ASP A 956 13.85 -6.81 -2.18
CA ASP A 956 14.32 -7.49 -0.98
C ASP A 956 14.86 -8.88 -1.29
N ILE A 957 14.27 -9.61 -2.24
CA ILE A 957 14.84 -10.87 -2.75
C ILE A 957 16.22 -10.65 -3.40
N ALA A 958 16.38 -9.57 -4.17
CA ALA A 958 17.65 -9.26 -4.82
C ALA A 958 18.77 -8.96 -3.79
N LYS A 959 18.44 -8.39 -2.63
CA LYS A 959 19.39 -8.12 -1.54
C LYS A 959 19.76 -9.36 -0.71
N MET A 960 18.99 -10.43 -0.78
CA MET A 960 19.29 -11.67 -0.07
C MET A 960 20.59 -12.31 -0.60
N PRO A 961 21.34 -13.03 0.26
CA PRO A 961 22.52 -13.76 -0.18
C PRO A 961 22.16 -14.76 -1.29
N ALA A 962 23.04 -14.86 -2.30
CA ALA A 962 22.90 -15.83 -3.36
C ALA A 962 22.96 -17.25 -2.81
N ILE A 963 22.13 -18.14 -3.34
CA ILE A 963 22.10 -19.56 -2.94
C ILE A 963 23.16 -20.30 -3.75
N SER A 964 24.04 -21.04 -3.08
CA SER A 964 25.03 -21.84 -3.78
C SER A 964 24.37 -23.01 -4.54
N ASP A 965 24.93 -23.40 -5.69
CA ASP A 965 24.46 -24.58 -6.43
C ASP A 965 24.48 -25.85 -5.57
N GLN A 966 25.44 -25.95 -4.64
CA GLN A 966 25.54 -27.09 -3.72
C GLN A 966 24.34 -27.15 -2.76
N ASP A 967 23.98 -26.02 -2.14
CA ASP A 967 22.85 -25.95 -1.21
C ASP A 967 21.52 -26.17 -1.94
N MET A 968 21.38 -25.60 -3.14
CA MET A 968 20.19 -25.80 -3.96
C MET A 968 20.05 -27.26 -4.40
N ASN A 969 21.14 -27.91 -4.83
CA ASN A 969 21.12 -29.33 -5.18
C ASN A 969 20.78 -30.21 -3.98
N ALA A 970 21.33 -29.94 -2.80
CA ALA A 970 20.96 -30.66 -1.58
C ALA A 970 19.46 -30.53 -1.26
N TYR A 971 18.88 -29.33 -1.40
CA TYR A 971 17.45 -29.12 -1.26
C TYR A 971 16.63 -29.90 -2.31
N LEU A 972 17.04 -29.85 -3.59
CA LEU A 972 16.36 -30.56 -4.68
C LEU A 972 16.44 -32.08 -4.53
N ALA A 973 17.58 -32.63 -4.10
CA ALA A 973 17.74 -34.04 -3.79
C ALA A 973 16.78 -34.51 -2.70
N GLU A 974 16.62 -33.70 -1.64
CA GLU A 974 15.68 -34.01 -0.57
C GLU A 974 14.23 -33.99 -1.05
N GLN A 975 13.84 -32.98 -1.86
CA GLN A 975 12.51 -32.94 -2.47
C GLN A 975 12.25 -34.15 -3.38
N SER A 976 13.25 -34.55 -4.18
CA SER A 976 13.16 -35.76 -5.01
C SER A 976 13.02 -37.03 -4.19
N ARG A 977 13.76 -37.15 -3.09
CA ARG A 977 13.69 -38.30 -2.18
C ARG A 977 12.33 -38.41 -1.50
N MET A 978 11.78 -37.28 -1.06
CA MET A 978 10.45 -37.22 -0.41
C MET A 978 9.32 -37.69 -1.32
N HIS A 979 9.42 -37.43 -2.63
CA HIS A 979 8.32 -37.63 -3.58
C HIS A 979 8.65 -38.67 -4.69
N MET A 980 9.62 -39.55 -4.47
CA MET A 980 10.11 -40.48 -5.49
C MET A 980 9.05 -41.48 -5.99
N ASN A 981 8.10 -41.87 -5.14
CA ASN A 981 7.13 -42.93 -5.42
C ASN A 981 5.71 -42.40 -5.69
N GLU A 982 5.56 -41.10 -5.93
CA GLU A 982 4.25 -40.48 -6.14
C GLU A 982 3.65 -40.80 -7.52
N PHE A 983 4.48 -41.14 -8.51
CA PHE A 983 4.04 -41.34 -9.89
C PHE A 983 4.66 -42.58 -10.53
N ASN A 984 3.90 -43.23 -11.43
CA ASN A 984 4.43 -44.34 -12.21
C ASN A 984 5.27 -43.80 -13.38
N THR A 985 6.59 -43.85 -13.21
CA THR A 985 7.56 -43.38 -14.22
C THR A 985 7.45 -44.14 -15.54
N MET A 986 7.11 -45.44 -15.52
CA MET A 986 7.02 -46.26 -16.73
C MET A 986 5.81 -45.87 -17.57
N SER A 987 4.66 -45.61 -16.93
CA SER A 987 3.47 -45.08 -17.60
C SER A 987 3.75 -43.71 -18.22
N ALA A 988 4.44 -42.82 -17.49
CA ALA A 988 4.83 -41.51 -18.01
C ALA A 988 5.80 -41.62 -19.20
N LEU A 989 6.80 -42.50 -19.14
CA LEU A 989 7.73 -42.75 -20.24
C LEU A 989 7.04 -43.32 -21.48
N SER A 990 6.04 -44.18 -21.31
CA SER A 990 5.23 -44.71 -22.41
C SER A 990 4.45 -43.59 -23.12
N GLU A 991 3.85 -42.69 -22.36
CA GLU A 991 3.18 -41.51 -22.90
C GLU A 991 4.15 -40.58 -23.65
N ILE A 992 5.37 -40.35 -23.11
CA ILE A 992 6.41 -39.58 -23.82
C ILE A 992 6.84 -40.30 -25.11
N TYR A 993 6.98 -41.63 -25.06
CA TYR A 993 7.39 -42.43 -26.22
C TYR A 993 6.38 -42.33 -27.39
N SER A 994 5.10 -42.06 -27.12
CA SER A 994 4.12 -41.80 -28.20
C SER A 994 4.54 -40.65 -29.12
N TYR A 995 5.24 -39.64 -28.58
CA TYR A 995 5.81 -38.53 -29.37
C TYR A 995 7.05 -38.96 -30.16
N VAL A 996 7.86 -39.88 -29.63
CA VAL A 996 8.96 -40.50 -30.39
C VAL A 996 8.40 -41.28 -31.58
N GLY A 997 7.34 -42.06 -31.38
CA GLY A 997 6.69 -42.81 -32.46
C GLY A 997 6.08 -41.90 -33.55
N LYS A 998 5.70 -40.67 -33.19
CA LYS A 998 5.12 -39.69 -34.13
C LYS A 998 6.17 -38.88 -34.90
N TYR A 999 7.32 -38.62 -34.30
CA TYR A 999 8.37 -37.71 -34.83
C TYR A 999 9.73 -38.40 -34.94
N SER A 1000 9.74 -39.72 -35.18
CA SER A 1000 10.95 -40.54 -35.12
C SER A 1000 12.01 -40.11 -36.12
N GLU A 1001 11.62 -39.78 -37.35
CA GLU A 1001 12.55 -39.39 -38.41
C GLU A 1001 13.22 -38.05 -38.09
N GLU A 1002 12.45 -37.06 -37.62
CA GLU A 1002 12.96 -35.75 -37.27
C GLU A 1002 13.89 -35.82 -36.05
N ILE A 1003 13.56 -36.62 -35.04
CA ILE A 1003 14.38 -36.80 -33.84
C ILE A 1003 15.70 -37.49 -34.21
N LEU A 1004 15.66 -38.58 -34.99
CA LEU A 1004 16.88 -39.26 -35.43
C LEU A 1004 17.76 -38.33 -36.28
N GLY A 1005 17.16 -37.60 -37.22
CA GLY A 1005 17.88 -36.64 -38.06
C GLY A 1005 18.55 -35.53 -37.25
N ALA A 1006 17.89 -35.01 -36.20
CA ALA A 1006 18.49 -34.01 -35.32
C ALA A 1006 19.63 -34.57 -34.46
N LEU A 1007 19.53 -35.84 -34.02
CA LEU A 1007 20.58 -36.51 -33.25
C LEU A 1007 21.82 -36.85 -34.09
N ASP A 1008 21.64 -37.13 -35.39
CA ASP A 1008 22.77 -37.36 -36.30
C ASP A 1008 23.49 -36.06 -36.69
N GLN A 1009 22.78 -34.92 -36.68
CA GLN A 1009 23.36 -33.60 -36.97
C GLN A 1009 24.10 -32.99 -35.77
N ASP A 1010 23.80 -33.43 -34.54
CA ASP A 1010 24.46 -32.92 -33.32
C ASP A 1010 25.75 -33.70 -33.02
N ASP A 1011 26.90 -33.02 -33.13
CA ASP A 1011 28.23 -33.59 -32.89
C ASP A 1011 28.37 -34.26 -31.51
N GLN A 1012 27.74 -33.71 -30.47
CA GLN A 1012 27.80 -34.29 -29.12
C GLN A 1012 26.93 -35.55 -29.02
N ALA A 1013 25.79 -35.57 -29.71
CA ALA A 1013 24.92 -36.74 -29.79
C ALA A 1013 25.57 -37.87 -30.61
N GLY A 1014 26.27 -37.53 -31.69
CA GLY A 1014 27.05 -38.47 -32.50
C GLY A 1014 28.16 -39.15 -31.71
N LYS A 1015 28.94 -38.38 -30.93
CA LYS A 1015 29.99 -38.93 -30.03
C LYS A 1015 29.44 -39.95 -29.02
N GLN A 1016 28.21 -39.77 -28.58
CA GLN A 1016 27.55 -40.65 -27.59
C GLN A 1016 26.69 -41.76 -28.22
N LYS A 1017 26.64 -41.82 -29.56
CA LYS A 1017 25.83 -42.74 -30.37
C LYS A 1017 24.35 -42.73 -29.96
N LEU A 1018 23.78 -41.54 -29.76
CA LEU A 1018 22.42 -41.39 -29.23
C LEU A 1018 21.35 -41.80 -30.26
N ALA A 1019 21.53 -41.50 -31.55
CA ALA A 1019 20.61 -41.92 -32.61
C ALA A 1019 20.49 -43.45 -32.66
N TYR A 1020 21.61 -44.17 -32.69
CA TYR A 1020 21.64 -45.64 -32.63
C TYR A 1020 20.95 -46.22 -31.38
N LYS A 1021 21.14 -45.60 -30.21
CA LYS A 1021 20.46 -46.03 -28.98
C LYS A 1021 18.94 -45.81 -29.07
N LEU A 1022 18.49 -44.72 -29.70
CA LEU A 1022 17.08 -44.47 -29.93
C LEU A 1022 16.49 -45.47 -30.93
N GLU A 1023 17.20 -45.83 -32.00
CA GLU A 1023 16.78 -46.89 -32.93
C GLU A 1023 16.61 -48.24 -32.25
N GLN A 1024 17.49 -48.59 -31.30
CA GLN A 1024 17.32 -49.80 -30.49
C GLN A 1024 16.04 -49.75 -29.64
N VAL A 1025 15.73 -48.60 -29.03
CA VAL A 1025 14.47 -48.40 -28.31
C VAL A 1025 13.30 -48.57 -29.27
N ILE A 1026 13.32 -47.90 -30.42
CA ILE A 1026 12.25 -47.98 -31.42
C ILE A 1026 12.02 -49.42 -31.84
N THR A 1027 13.08 -50.17 -32.16
CA THR A 1027 13.02 -51.59 -32.55
C THR A 1027 12.41 -52.46 -31.47
N LEU A 1028 12.76 -52.24 -30.20
CA LEU A 1028 12.20 -53.00 -29.08
C LEU A 1028 10.71 -52.69 -28.86
N MET A 1029 10.28 -51.48 -29.20
CA MET A 1029 8.92 -50.98 -29.00
C MET A 1029 8.00 -51.24 -30.21
N SER A 1030 8.55 -51.41 -31.43
CA SER A 1030 7.82 -51.45 -32.71
C SER A 1030 7.48 -52.83 -33.26
N ILE A 1031 8.04 -53.93 -32.73
CA ILE A 1031 7.79 -55.26 -33.31
C ILE A 1031 6.39 -55.76 -32.95
N ASP A 1032 5.45 -55.51 -33.86
CA ASP A 1032 4.40 -56.45 -34.23
C ASP A 1032 4.91 -57.29 -35.41
N SER A 1033 5.34 -58.52 -35.11
CA SER A 1033 5.33 -59.63 -36.06
C SER A 1033 4.73 -60.81 -35.33
#